data_AF-A0A2N4UVJ3-F1
#
_entry.id   AF-A0A2N4UVJ3-F1
#
_cell.length_a   1.000
_cell.length_b   1.000
_cell.length_c   1.000
_cell.angle_alpha   90.00
_cell.angle_beta   90.00
_cell.angle_gamma   90.00
#
_symmetry.space_group_name_H-M   'P 1'
#
loop_
_entity.id
_entity.type
_entity.pdbx_description
1 polymer ?
#
loop_
_entity_poly.entity_id
_entity_poly.type
_entity_poly.pdbx_seq_one_letter_code
_entity_poly.pdbx_strand_id
1 'polypeptide(L)'
;MKKKVIVLSIAAALLSINVSASNYITSDEYIKSESQTIYNKVNDKIEEIRLLAQDENNIVIIDGQRNISINGINYHLNNDNYIQFDFPTPTFTDETRFRNVFDFIGSDWELTWYDLGIVMVNKTFGNYDYGNGCLIEYSPNNLIATPVGDSHLVIETASCAIEDNEKLSITQFLGSAKKLDFSSFGYQQARDFVPESIAVINDKVYVGNTNSTFSRVDRFDLKTQQPLTPITGFTKNGVAETYRIVSDITEHKNRLYVASLSSNRVDIYDTQNDDQIIMSLGTGTWSGNTFNTTLTHPYAVAANDNYVFVADITGKISVYNQSDVTESNHKRASKYAFLSLPESNNILRNIKLEVVGNELIASFDNTATYVYDIANLEKSTELVEPKYTTHFKRNVYETKNGDVYTADKNGQLNVYSKGKLHFNDPENIAVADQNMVKYFDQIENKEKTLTASFDLAAEDQTLAMLQGNTILLADIELIKMHLSNTVGETPTAIDLMAENVVRTPLLFDGERWESLTENHSVRINRLLSGKQDKTHLALTSYAAQETSNLNVEAQFKGSDTWLTLGSVEQLPAFNQYKIEQKVVDNYAYPTSDGTQSVTFYGIGDVSYLPSDLFDIRLTSETDEFVKKITDFRMKWSLSFGKYSRADGHWEKITPVYAREWMIIMANFAYVINSPEFEHLWFNYKQSIGGGEHEFYGNAGPVYAPGGYFSSDDYQRIFKEFMERGGIRLGVTTIGGGLGGGDVLGIDTWNYYAHYYKSGIGVVGHEFGHHWGSHSSSFSSYSTGMQRMSQDIQQMMIRRQELPYLDDNINSFYKTPREDLYNGIAHNMRVPRPASDINIVERYFAENPVPLK
;
A
#
# COMPACT_ATOMS: atom_id res chain seq x y z
N MET A 1 24.06 -42.27 -35.84
CA MET A 1 24.88 -41.24 -35.18
C MET A 1 24.14 -39.91 -35.27
N LYS A 2 23.76 -39.38 -34.11
CA LYS A 2 22.95 -38.17 -33.91
C LYS A 2 23.81 -36.93 -34.21
N LYS A 3 23.33 -36.00 -35.04
CA LYS A 3 23.80 -34.60 -35.05
C LYS A 3 22.62 -33.73 -34.62
N LYS A 4 22.80 -33.11 -33.46
CA LYS A 4 21.81 -32.30 -32.75
C LYS A 4 21.51 -31.02 -33.52
N VAL A 5 20.21 -30.76 -33.68
CA VAL A 5 19.63 -29.45 -33.97
C VAL A 5 19.86 -28.58 -32.73
N ILE A 6 20.54 -27.44 -32.90
CA ILE A 6 20.64 -26.40 -31.88
C ILE A 6 19.52 -25.42 -32.22
N VAL A 7 18.41 -25.52 -31.49
CA VAL A 7 17.40 -24.46 -31.40
C VAL A 7 17.98 -23.41 -30.46
N LEU A 8 18.17 -22.20 -30.96
CA LEU A 8 18.63 -21.06 -30.17
C LEU A 8 17.41 -20.54 -29.37
N SER A 9 17.21 -21.07 -28.17
CA SER A 9 16.31 -20.49 -27.18
C SER A 9 17.01 -19.31 -26.51
N ILE A 10 16.84 -18.10 -27.05
CA ILE A 10 17.22 -16.85 -26.38
C ILE A 10 15.96 -15.99 -26.26
N ALA A 11 15.16 -16.25 -25.23
CA ALA A 11 14.08 -15.37 -24.77
C ALA A 11 13.49 -15.92 -23.45
N ALA A 12 14.21 -15.82 -22.34
CA ALA A 12 13.66 -15.97 -20.99
C ALA A 12 14.69 -15.55 -19.92
N ALA A 13 15.21 -14.33 -20.00
CA ALA A 13 15.99 -13.75 -18.90
C ALA A 13 16.04 -12.24 -19.11
N LEU A 14 15.03 -11.55 -18.56
CA LEU A 14 14.91 -10.12 -18.25
C LEU A 14 13.42 -9.75 -18.29
N LEU A 15 12.61 -10.53 -17.56
CA LEU A 15 11.34 -10.03 -17.07
C LEU A 15 11.66 -9.11 -15.89
N SER A 16 11.12 -7.91 -15.97
CA SER A 16 11.09 -6.89 -14.93
C SER A 16 10.65 -7.48 -13.61
N ILE A 17 11.62 -7.73 -12.73
CA ILE A 17 11.43 -7.85 -11.30
C ILE A 17 11.14 -6.43 -10.78
N ASN A 18 9.91 -5.95 -11.01
CA ASN A 18 9.21 -5.30 -9.90
C ASN A 18 8.54 -6.45 -9.15
N VAL A 19 9.37 -7.29 -8.51
CA VAL A 19 8.90 -8.04 -7.36
C VAL A 19 8.61 -6.95 -6.34
N SER A 20 7.35 -6.50 -6.31
CA SER A 20 6.78 -6.17 -5.02
C SER A 20 7.08 -7.41 -4.19
N ALA A 21 7.98 -7.27 -3.22
CA ALA A 21 8.30 -8.34 -2.30
C ALA A 21 6.97 -8.75 -1.69
N SER A 22 6.44 -9.86 -2.20
CA SER A 22 5.32 -10.54 -1.64
C SER A 22 5.82 -11.05 -0.30
N ASN A 23 5.28 -10.52 0.79
CA ASN A 23 5.60 -10.99 2.14
C ASN A 23 4.89 -12.33 2.36
N TYR A 24 5.29 -13.34 1.58
CA TYR A 24 4.94 -14.71 1.88
C TYR A 24 5.71 -15.09 3.14
N ILE A 25 4.96 -15.37 4.20
CA ILE A 25 5.51 -15.71 5.48
C ILE A 25 5.57 -17.23 5.56
N THR A 26 6.77 -17.75 5.33
CA THR A 26 7.14 -19.11 5.75
C THR A 26 8.42 -19.04 6.56
N SER A 27 8.45 -18.16 7.57
CA SER A 27 9.40 -18.30 8.66
C SER A 27 8.69 -19.01 9.81
N ASP A 28 9.25 -20.14 10.27
CA ASP A 28 8.85 -20.80 11.53
C ASP A 28 8.75 -19.78 12.68
N GLU A 29 9.53 -18.69 12.59
CA GLU A 29 9.53 -17.57 13.52
C GLU A 29 8.18 -16.84 13.59
N TYR A 30 7.53 -16.56 12.46
CA TYR A 30 6.18 -15.96 12.49
C TYR A 30 5.17 -16.91 13.12
N ILE A 31 5.15 -18.18 12.71
CA ILE A 31 4.15 -19.14 13.19
C ILE A 31 4.25 -19.31 14.71
N LYS A 32 5.48 -19.44 15.22
CA LYS A 32 5.76 -19.50 16.65
C LYS A 32 5.39 -18.19 17.35
N SER A 33 5.75 -17.05 16.77
CA SER A 33 5.46 -15.73 17.33
C SER A 33 3.95 -15.45 17.43
N GLU A 34 3.19 -15.78 16.39
CA GLU A 34 1.73 -15.62 16.35
C GLU A 34 1.07 -16.52 17.41
N SER A 35 1.45 -17.80 17.44
CA SER A 35 0.92 -18.75 18.44
C SER A 35 1.25 -18.30 19.86
N GLN A 36 2.48 -17.85 20.12
CA GLN A 36 2.87 -17.32 21.42
C GLN A 36 2.12 -16.04 21.80
N THR A 37 1.85 -15.16 20.83
CA THR A 37 1.08 -13.93 21.03
C THR A 37 -0.35 -14.24 21.44
N ILE A 38 -1.01 -15.16 20.74
CA ILE A 38 -2.36 -15.60 21.09
C ILE A 38 -2.37 -16.26 22.48
N TYR A 39 -1.41 -17.15 22.77
CA TYR A 39 -1.29 -17.77 24.10
C TYR A 39 -1.16 -16.74 25.21
N ASN A 40 -0.29 -15.74 25.04
CA ASN A 40 -0.09 -14.70 26.05
C ASN A 40 -1.39 -13.89 26.27
N LYS A 41 -2.08 -13.48 25.20
CA LYS A 41 -3.35 -12.75 25.31
C LYS A 41 -4.44 -13.58 25.99
N VAL A 42 -4.52 -14.88 25.69
CA VAL A 42 -5.45 -15.81 26.35
C VAL A 42 -5.13 -15.93 27.83
N ASN A 43 -3.85 -16.13 28.17
CA ASN A 43 -3.39 -16.21 29.55
C ASN A 43 -3.72 -14.93 30.32
N ASP A 44 -3.39 -13.77 29.76
CA ASP A 44 -3.65 -12.47 30.38
C ASP A 44 -5.15 -12.25 30.60
N LYS A 45 -5.98 -12.64 29.62
CA LYS A 45 -7.44 -12.55 29.77
C LYS A 45 -7.99 -13.47 30.85
N ILE A 46 -7.47 -14.70 30.95
CA ILE A 46 -7.84 -15.64 32.00
C ILE A 46 -7.44 -15.06 33.37
N GLU A 47 -6.22 -14.55 33.52
CA GLU A 47 -5.76 -13.97 34.78
C GLU A 47 -6.52 -12.68 35.16
N GLU A 48 -6.88 -11.84 34.18
CA GLU A 48 -7.77 -10.69 34.39
C GLU A 48 -9.11 -11.14 34.99
N ILE A 49 -9.75 -12.15 34.38
CA ILE A 49 -11.02 -12.71 34.85
C ILE A 49 -10.86 -13.31 36.25
N ARG A 50 -9.76 -14.02 36.51
CA ARG A 50 -9.48 -14.61 37.84
C ARG A 50 -9.33 -13.54 38.91
N LEU A 51 -8.63 -12.44 38.61
CA LEU A 51 -8.46 -11.31 39.52
C LEU A 51 -9.79 -10.61 39.77
N LEU A 52 -10.61 -10.39 38.73
CA LEU A 52 -11.96 -9.84 38.89
C LEU A 52 -12.83 -10.74 39.78
N ALA A 53 -12.73 -12.06 39.62
CA ALA A 53 -13.47 -13.06 40.39
C ALA A 53 -12.98 -13.23 41.84
N GLN A 54 -11.88 -12.56 42.26
CA GLN A 54 -11.48 -12.50 43.67
C GLN A 54 -12.33 -11.52 44.48
N ASP A 55 -12.96 -10.54 43.82
CA ASP A 55 -13.94 -9.66 44.45
C ASP A 55 -15.34 -10.29 44.34
N GLU A 56 -15.90 -10.68 45.48
CA GLU A 56 -17.23 -11.28 45.56
C GLU A 56 -18.35 -10.36 45.04
N ASN A 57 -18.11 -9.05 44.91
CA ASN A 57 -19.07 -8.13 44.27
C ASN A 57 -19.23 -8.38 42.76
N ASN A 58 -18.23 -8.99 42.13
CA ASN A 58 -18.25 -9.34 40.71
C ASN A 58 -18.85 -10.73 40.45
N ILE A 59 -19.20 -11.48 41.51
CA ILE A 59 -19.71 -12.84 41.43
C ILE A 59 -21.25 -12.86 41.48
N VAL A 60 -21.85 -13.64 40.58
CA VAL A 60 -23.29 -13.92 40.55
C VAL A 60 -23.53 -15.39 40.87
N ILE A 61 -24.41 -15.68 41.83
CA ILE A 61 -24.78 -17.06 42.16
C ILE A 61 -26.02 -17.48 41.37
N ILE A 62 -25.88 -18.49 40.52
CA ILE A 62 -26.95 -19.06 39.71
C ILE A 62 -26.99 -20.56 39.99
N ASP A 63 -28.13 -21.09 40.43
CA ASP A 63 -28.33 -22.50 40.79
C ASP A 63 -27.27 -23.08 41.75
N GLY A 64 -26.78 -22.24 42.66
CA GLY A 64 -25.76 -22.62 43.65
C GLY A 64 -24.32 -22.64 43.13
N GLN A 65 -24.09 -22.23 41.88
CA GLN A 65 -22.77 -22.13 41.27
C GLN A 65 -22.31 -20.67 41.16
N ARG A 66 -20.99 -20.45 41.30
CA ARG A 66 -20.36 -19.14 41.14
C ARG A 66 -20.22 -18.83 39.65
N ASN A 67 -20.65 -17.64 39.25
CA ASN A 67 -20.57 -17.15 37.89
C ASN A 67 -19.95 -15.76 37.85
N ILE A 68 -19.34 -15.40 36.73
CA ILE A 68 -18.91 -14.04 36.41
C ILE A 68 -19.59 -13.56 35.13
N SER A 69 -20.00 -12.29 35.11
CA SER A 69 -20.62 -11.67 33.92
C SER A 69 -19.55 -11.02 33.05
N ILE A 70 -19.38 -11.52 31.82
CA ILE A 70 -18.47 -10.96 30.82
C ILE A 70 -19.29 -10.55 29.60
N ASN A 71 -19.23 -9.27 29.23
CA ASN A 71 -19.97 -8.72 28.09
C ASN A 71 -21.48 -9.06 28.10
N GLY A 72 -22.06 -9.14 29.30
CA GLY A 72 -23.49 -9.43 29.51
C GLY A 72 -23.87 -10.91 29.51
N ILE A 73 -22.90 -11.82 29.39
CA ILE A 73 -23.11 -13.27 29.49
C ILE A 73 -22.51 -13.78 30.80
N ASN A 74 -23.26 -14.61 31.54
CA ASN A 74 -22.77 -15.26 32.76
C ASN A 74 -22.03 -16.55 32.41
N TYR A 75 -20.83 -16.70 32.95
CA TYR A 75 -20.00 -17.88 32.80
C TYR A 75 -19.72 -18.52 34.15
N HIS A 76 -19.84 -19.84 34.21
CA HIS A 76 -19.53 -20.61 35.41
C HIS A 76 -18.04 -20.49 35.76
N LEU A 77 -17.72 -20.51 37.05
CA LEU A 77 -16.36 -20.54 37.57
C LEU A 77 -16.10 -21.85 38.31
N ASN A 78 -14.89 -22.38 38.17
CA ASN A 78 -14.41 -23.44 39.04
C ASN A 78 -14.07 -22.90 40.45
N ASN A 79 -13.61 -23.79 41.35
CA ASN A 79 -13.27 -23.41 42.73
C ASN A 79 -12.07 -22.44 42.84
N ASP A 80 -11.21 -22.40 41.83
CA ASP A 80 -9.98 -21.61 41.76
C ASP A 80 -10.12 -20.38 40.83
N ASN A 81 -11.38 -19.96 40.59
CA ASN A 81 -11.80 -18.82 39.78
C ASN A 81 -11.52 -18.92 38.26
N TYR A 82 -11.20 -20.10 37.74
CA TYR A 82 -11.07 -20.29 36.29
C TYR A 82 -12.44 -20.35 35.61
N ILE A 83 -12.56 -19.65 34.49
CA ILE A 83 -13.78 -19.57 33.70
C ILE A 83 -14.08 -20.88 32.98
N GLN A 84 -15.32 -21.33 33.09
CA GLN A 84 -15.85 -22.53 32.44
C GLN A 84 -16.84 -22.12 31.36
N PHE A 85 -16.94 -22.97 30.34
CA PHE A 85 -17.82 -22.75 29.21
C PHE A 85 -18.80 -23.92 29.11
N ASP A 86 -20.08 -23.61 29.00
CA ASP A 86 -21.12 -24.63 28.84
C ASP A 86 -21.09 -25.22 27.43
N PHE A 87 -21.09 -26.55 27.34
CA PHE A 87 -21.12 -27.27 26.06
C PHE A 87 -22.48 -27.07 25.35
N PRO A 88 -22.54 -26.39 24.19
CA PRO A 88 -23.76 -26.32 23.40
C PRO A 88 -24.01 -27.68 22.73
N THR A 89 -24.78 -28.54 23.39
CA THR A 89 -25.21 -29.82 22.78
C THR A 89 -26.49 -29.62 21.97
N PRO A 90 -26.57 -30.11 20.71
CA PRO A 90 -25.60 -30.92 19.96
C PRO A 90 -24.67 -30.15 19.00
N THR A 91 -24.69 -28.82 18.97
CA THR A 91 -23.93 -27.99 18.02
C THR A 91 -22.54 -27.62 18.54
N PHE A 92 -21.58 -28.52 18.31
CA PHE A 92 -20.16 -28.36 18.72
C PHE A 92 -19.37 -27.31 17.92
N THR A 93 -20.00 -26.61 16.98
CA THR A 93 -19.39 -25.59 16.11
C THR A 93 -19.73 -24.16 16.51
N ASP A 94 -20.49 -23.95 17.60
CA ASP A 94 -20.82 -22.61 18.09
C ASP A 94 -19.66 -22.06 18.93
N GLU A 95 -18.94 -21.07 18.36
CA GLU A 95 -17.82 -20.40 19.00
C GLU A 95 -18.23 -19.11 19.73
N THR A 96 -19.52 -18.72 19.69
CA THR A 96 -20.02 -17.40 20.14
C THR A 96 -19.63 -17.11 21.58
N ARG A 97 -19.79 -18.09 22.48
CA ARG A 97 -19.44 -17.94 23.90
C ARG A 97 -17.95 -17.76 24.14
N PHE A 98 -17.10 -18.38 23.32
CA PHE A 98 -15.65 -18.23 23.42
C PHE A 98 -15.19 -16.89 22.89
N ARG A 99 -15.65 -16.51 21.69
CA ARG A 99 -15.31 -15.24 21.07
C ARG A 99 -15.86 -14.06 21.87
N ASN A 100 -16.89 -14.23 22.70
CA ASN A 100 -17.32 -13.22 23.65
C ASN A 100 -16.31 -12.97 24.80
N VAL A 101 -15.47 -13.95 25.13
CA VAL A 101 -14.42 -13.85 26.16
C VAL A 101 -13.06 -13.53 25.53
N PHE A 102 -12.75 -14.16 24.40
CA PHE A 102 -11.51 -14.06 23.63
C PHE A 102 -11.77 -13.36 22.28
N ASP A 103 -12.33 -12.16 22.35
CA ASP A 103 -12.73 -11.35 21.18
C ASP A 103 -11.56 -10.88 20.31
N PHE A 104 -10.35 -10.92 20.84
CA PHE A 104 -9.10 -10.61 20.14
C PHE A 104 -8.59 -11.75 19.24
N ILE A 105 -9.19 -12.95 19.29
CA ILE A 105 -8.79 -14.08 18.42
C ILE A 105 -9.51 -13.97 17.08
N GLY A 106 -8.72 -13.83 16.01
CA GLY A 106 -9.22 -13.65 14.64
C GLY A 106 -9.98 -14.85 14.06
N SER A 107 -10.58 -14.64 12.90
CA SER A 107 -11.30 -15.67 12.14
C SER A 107 -10.39 -16.71 11.50
N ASP A 108 -9.07 -16.46 11.47
CA ASP A 108 -8.03 -17.39 11.05
C ASP A 108 -7.75 -18.48 12.09
N TRP A 109 -8.36 -18.40 13.27
CA TRP A 109 -8.33 -19.43 14.30
C TRP A 109 -9.72 -20.07 14.45
N GLU A 110 -9.72 -21.38 14.61
CA GLU A 110 -10.85 -22.21 15.01
C GLU A 110 -10.79 -22.42 16.52
N LEU A 111 -11.93 -22.30 17.21
CA LEU A 111 -12.05 -22.51 18.65
C LEU A 111 -13.00 -23.68 18.90
N THR A 112 -12.46 -24.85 19.17
CA THR A 112 -13.22 -26.09 19.33
C THR A 112 -13.36 -26.54 20.77
N TRP A 113 -14.45 -27.25 21.02
CA TRP A 113 -14.79 -27.83 22.31
C TRP A 113 -14.23 -29.26 22.43
N TYR A 114 -13.84 -29.64 23.63
CA TYR A 114 -13.61 -31.04 24.00
C TYR A 114 -13.91 -31.24 25.50
N ASP A 115 -13.99 -32.50 25.96
CA ASP A 115 -14.49 -32.86 27.29
C ASP A 115 -13.82 -32.12 28.46
N LEU A 116 -12.60 -31.61 28.28
CA LEU A 116 -11.83 -30.96 29.34
C LEU A 116 -11.76 -29.43 29.21
N GLY A 117 -12.25 -28.83 28.11
CA GLY A 117 -12.19 -27.38 27.90
C GLY A 117 -12.26 -26.94 26.43
N ILE A 118 -11.33 -26.07 26.03
CA ILE A 118 -11.25 -25.45 24.71
C ILE A 118 -9.89 -25.73 24.07
N VAL A 119 -9.90 -25.95 22.76
CA VAL A 119 -8.70 -25.94 21.92
C VAL A 119 -8.81 -24.83 20.89
N MET A 120 -7.72 -24.10 20.67
CA MET A 120 -7.60 -23.03 19.69
C MET A 120 -6.56 -23.43 18.66
N VAL A 121 -6.95 -23.51 17.39
CA VAL A 121 -6.12 -24.01 16.29
C VAL A 121 -6.15 -23.02 15.13
N ASN A 122 -4.98 -22.62 14.62
CA ASN A 122 -4.94 -21.78 13.43
C ASN A 122 -5.34 -22.60 12.20
N LYS A 123 -6.25 -22.07 11.38
CA LYS A 123 -6.81 -22.76 10.20
C LYS A 123 -5.80 -23.00 9.07
N THR A 124 -4.65 -22.31 9.10
CA THR A 124 -3.63 -22.39 8.05
C THR A 124 -2.47 -23.32 8.41
N PHE A 125 -2.00 -23.28 9.67
CA PHE A 125 -0.80 -24.01 10.09
C PHE A 125 -1.00 -24.89 11.34
N GLY A 126 -2.20 -24.86 11.91
CA GLY A 126 -2.56 -25.56 13.13
C GLY A 126 -3.02 -27.00 12.88
N ASN A 127 -2.90 -27.84 13.90
CA ASN A 127 -3.38 -29.23 13.86
C ASN A 127 -3.67 -29.76 15.28
N TYR A 128 -4.45 -30.83 15.35
CA TYR A 128 -4.93 -31.47 16.59
C TYR A 128 -4.06 -32.65 17.07
N ASP A 129 -2.76 -32.71 16.75
CA ASP A 129 -1.87 -33.81 17.19
C ASP A 129 -1.44 -33.64 18.67
N TYR A 130 -2.37 -33.82 19.61
CA TYR A 130 -2.16 -33.59 21.06
C TYR A 130 -0.85 -34.19 21.60
N GLY A 131 -0.06 -33.35 22.28
CA GLY A 131 1.25 -33.65 22.83
C GLY A 131 2.42 -33.37 21.89
N ASN A 132 2.17 -33.19 20.58
CA ASN A 132 3.15 -32.80 19.57
C ASN A 132 2.57 -31.82 18.54
N GLY A 133 1.44 -31.19 18.85
CA GLY A 133 0.56 -30.53 17.90
C GLY A 133 0.96 -29.10 17.59
N CYS A 134 0.00 -28.40 16.99
CA CYS A 134 0.04 -26.96 16.76
C CYS A 134 -1.27 -26.33 17.20
N LEU A 135 -1.40 -26.11 18.51
CA LEU A 135 -2.63 -25.69 19.17
C LEU A 135 -2.36 -25.00 20.51
N ILE A 136 -3.37 -24.29 21.01
CA ILE A 136 -3.42 -23.79 22.38
C ILE A 136 -4.59 -24.48 23.07
N GLU A 137 -4.35 -25.09 24.23
CA GLU A 137 -5.38 -25.82 24.99
C GLU A 137 -5.61 -25.15 26.35
N TYR A 138 -6.88 -24.83 26.63
CA TYR A 138 -7.34 -24.31 27.90
C TYR A 138 -8.27 -25.32 28.57
N SER A 139 -7.84 -25.87 29.71
CA SER A 139 -8.64 -26.77 30.54
C SER A 139 -8.91 -26.17 31.92
N PRO A 140 -10.11 -25.62 32.19
CA PRO A 140 -10.41 -25.03 33.50
C PRO A 140 -10.56 -26.07 34.61
N ASN A 141 -10.85 -27.33 34.30
CA ASN A 141 -11.13 -28.37 35.31
C ASN A 141 -9.99 -29.36 35.54
N ASN A 142 -8.99 -29.37 34.67
CA ASN A 142 -7.85 -30.27 34.77
C ASN A 142 -6.56 -29.49 34.66
N LEU A 143 -5.53 -30.02 35.31
CA LEU A 143 -4.17 -29.58 35.14
C LEU A 143 -3.52 -30.39 34.02
N ILE A 144 -2.92 -29.68 33.07
CA ILE A 144 -2.17 -30.26 31.97
C ILE A 144 -0.69 -30.23 32.37
N ALA A 145 -0.06 -31.40 32.39
CA ALA A 145 1.33 -31.54 32.79
C ALA A 145 2.25 -30.98 31.70
N THR A 146 3.07 -29.98 32.04
CA THR A 146 4.09 -29.42 31.14
C THR A 146 5.50 -29.57 31.72
N PRO A 147 6.56 -29.43 30.90
CA PRO A 147 7.94 -29.45 31.39
C PRO A 147 8.27 -28.37 32.44
N VAL A 148 7.48 -27.30 32.50
CA VAL A 148 7.65 -26.16 33.43
C VAL A 148 6.67 -26.19 34.61
N GLY A 149 5.82 -27.22 34.68
CA GLY A 149 4.82 -27.41 35.74
C GLY A 149 3.41 -27.64 35.20
N ASP A 150 2.51 -28.02 36.08
CA ASP A 150 1.09 -28.22 35.77
C ASP A 150 0.40 -26.87 35.50
N SER A 151 -0.35 -26.76 34.40
CA SER A 151 -1.04 -25.52 34.00
C SER A 151 -2.45 -25.80 33.48
N HIS A 152 -3.34 -24.80 33.61
CA HIS A 152 -4.67 -24.82 32.98
C HIS A 152 -4.65 -24.36 31.52
N LEU A 153 -3.54 -23.76 31.07
CA LEU A 153 -3.34 -23.30 29.69
C LEU A 153 -1.99 -23.81 29.18
N VAL A 154 -1.98 -24.42 28.01
CA VAL A 154 -0.75 -24.92 27.35
C VAL A 154 -0.73 -24.50 25.88
N ILE A 155 0.48 -24.43 25.34
CA ILE A 155 0.74 -24.15 23.93
C ILE A 155 1.63 -25.25 23.35
N GLU A 156 1.23 -25.79 22.21
CA GLU A 156 1.99 -26.74 21.42
C GLU A 156 2.32 -26.08 20.08
N THR A 157 3.60 -26.03 19.72
CA THR A 157 4.03 -25.46 18.43
C THR A 157 4.98 -26.36 17.65
N ALA A 158 5.09 -27.64 18.05
CA ALA A 158 6.15 -28.52 17.55
C ALA A 158 5.93 -28.95 16.10
N SER A 159 4.67 -29.14 15.71
CA SER A 159 4.28 -29.56 14.36
C SER A 159 3.63 -28.43 13.55
N CYS A 160 3.73 -27.17 14.00
CA CYS A 160 3.18 -26.05 13.24
C CYS A 160 3.92 -25.88 11.92
N ALA A 161 3.19 -25.96 10.81
CA ALA A 161 3.76 -25.80 9.48
C ALA A 161 2.69 -25.41 8.46
N ILE A 162 3.12 -24.73 7.40
CA ILE A 162 2.33 -24.55 6.18
C ILE A 162 2.71 -25.70 5.23
N GLU A 163 1.72 -26.30 4.56
CA GLU A 163 1.99 -27.40 3.62
C GLU A 163 2.82 -26.94 2.40
N ASP A 164 3.54 -27.88 1.78
CA ASP A 164 4.30 -27.60 0.56
C ASP A 164 3.39 -27.04 -0.55
N ASN A 165 3.83 -25.95 -1.20
CA ASN A 165 3.09 -25.19 -2.22
C ASN A 165 1.90 -24.35 -1.73
N GLU A 166 1.60 -24.38 -0.43
CA GLU A 166 0.74 -23.39 0.19
C GLU A 166 1.53 -22.15 0.59
N LYS A 167 0.83 -21.01 0.73
CA LYS A 167 1.45 -19.74 1.12
C LYS A 167 0.52 -18.91 1.98
N LEU A 168 1.06 -18.30 3.03
CA LEU A 168 0.38 -17.27 3.80
C LEU A 168 1.02 -15.91 3.51
N SER A 169 0.22 -14.93 3.12
CA SER A 169 0.64 -13.54 2.95
C SER A 169 -0.08 -12.64 3.95
N ILE A 170 0.62 -11.64 4.46
CA ILE A 170 0.02 -10.58 5.27
C ILE A 170 0.16 -9.27 4.53
N THR A 171 -0.94 -8.56 4.38
CA THR A 171 -0.95 -7.19 3.88
C THR A 171 -1.46 -6.29 4.97
N GLN A 172 -0.59 -5.41 5.46
CA GLN A 172 -0.99 -4.33 6.35
C GLN A 172 -1.27 -3.07 5.52
N PHE A 173 -2.19 -2.25 6.01
CA PHE A 173 -2.45 -0.91 5.47
C PHE A 173 -2.98 0.00 6.58
N LEU A 174 -2.92 1.32 6.34
CA LEU A 174 -3.60 2.26 7.21
C LEU A 174 -5.08 2.22 6.91
N GLY A 175 -5.87 1.92 7.93
CA GLY A 175 -7.32 1.90 7.95
C GLY A 175 -7.92 3.31 7.93
N SER A 176 -9.07 3.43 8.58
CA SER A 176 -9.71 4.72 8.80
C SER A 176 -8.84 5.61 9.67
N ALA A 177 -8.81 6.88 9.34
CA ALA A 177 -8.03 7.87 10.06
C ALA A 177 -8.84 9.11 10.39
N LYS A 178 -8.46 9.72 11.51
CA LYS A 178 -8.95 11.00 11.99
C LYS A 178 -7.78 11.96 12.15
N LYS A 179 -8.02 13.24 11.87
CA LYS A 179 -7.04 14.29 12.13
C LYS A 179 -7.32 14.97 13.46
N LEU A 180 -6.29 15.11 14.28
CA LEU A 180 -6.27 16.03 15.40
C LEU A 180 -5.54 17.30 14.99
N ASP A 181 -6.14 18.44 15.31
CA ASP A 181 -5.60 19.77 15.02
C ASP A 181 -5.70 20.67 16.26
N PHE A 182 -5.38 21.95 16.10
CA PHE A 182 -5.45 22.93 17.17
C PHE A 182 -6.81 22.93 17.91
N SER A 183 -7.91 22.73 17.20
CA SER A 183 -9.25 22.73 17.80
C SER A 183 -9.50 21.48 18.64
N SER A 184 -8.91 20.34 18.24
CA SER A 184 -8.96 19.07 18.98
C SER A 184 -8.31 19.18 20.37
N PHE A 185 -7.32 20.07 20.50
CA PHE A 185 -6.65 20.40 21.77
C PHE A 185 -7.23 21.63 22.48
N GLY A 186 -8.38 22.14 22.02
CA GLY A 186 -9.09 23.26 22.65
C GLY A 186 -8.53 24.65 22.34
N TYR A 187 -7.60 24.78 21.39
CA TYR A 187 -7.09 26.09 20.97
C TYR A 187 -8.10 26.82 20.09
N GLN A 188 -8.09 28.16 20.18
CA GLN A 188 -8.92 29.02 19.34
C GLN A 188 -8.23 29.39 18.01
N GLN A 189 -6.90 29.30 17.95
CA GLN A 189 -6.11 29.74 16.79
C GLN A 189 -5.09 28.67 16.42
N ALA A 190 -4.97 28.37 15.12
CA ALA A 190 -4.03 27.37 14.62
C ALA A 190 -2.56 27.67 14.98
N ARG A 191 -2.18 28.95 15.09
CA ARG A 191 -0.82 29.37 15.48
C ARG A 191 -0.43 29.01 16.91
N ASP A 192 -1.39 28.66 17.76
CA ASP A 192 -1.15 28.29 19.15
C ASP A 192 -0.78 26.81 19.31
N PHE A 193 -1.05 26.01 18.27
CA PHE A 193 -0.66 24.61 18.18
C PHE A 193 0.53 24.48 17.23
N VAL A 194 1.74 24.40 17.81
CA VAL A 194 3.01 24.25 17.09
C VAL A 194 3.64 22.91 17.52
N PRO A 195 3.06 21.78 17.10
CA PRO A 195 3.56 20.46 17.46
C PRO A 195 4.92 20.19 16.81
N GLU A 196 5.86 19.64 17.58
CA GLU A 196 7.20 19.25 17.12
C GLU A 196 7.47 17.75 17.30
N SER A 197 6.86 17.14 18.31
CA SER A 197 7.07 15.74 18.67
C SER A 197 5.79 15.09 19.20
N ILE A 198 5.67 13.78 19.03
CA ILE A 198 4.53 12.99 19.48
C ILE A 198 4.97 11.71 20.18
N ALA A 199 4.16 11.22 21.11
CA ALA A 199 4.27 9.88 21.67
C ALA A 199 2.87 9.30 21.89
N VAL A 200 2.73 7.98 21.78
CA VAL A 200 1.48 7.27 22.03
C VAL A 200 1.74 6.20 23.09
N ILE A 201 1.06 6.29 24.23
CA ILE A 201 1.15 5.30 25.29
C ILE A 201 -0.09 5.32 26.18
N ASN A 202 -0.55 4.15 26.62
CA ASN A 202 -1.70 3.96 27.51
C ASN A 202 -2.96 4.71 27.02
N ASP A 203 -3.31 4.53 25.74
CA ASP A 203 -4.46 5.16 25.09
C ASP A 203 -4.42 6.71 25.10
N LYS A 204 -3.23 7.30 25.18
CA LYS A 204 -3.05 8.75 25.15
C LYS A 204 -2.05 9.14 24.07
N VAL A 205 -2.37 10.24 23.40
CA VAL A 205 -1.44 10.95 22.52
C VAL A 205 -0.87 12.12 23.30
N TYR A 206 0.45 12.14 23.42
CA TYR A 206 1.20 13.26 23.97
C TYR A 206 1.81 14.05 22.81
N VAL A 207 1.83 15.37 22.92
CA VAL A 207 2.32 16.26 21.86
C VAL A 207 3.21 17.33 22.46
N GLY A 208 4.48 17.34 22.09
CA GLY A 208 5.39 18.43 22.41
C GLY A 208 5.03 19.67 21.59
N ASN A 209 4.43 20.68 22.24
CA ASN A 209 4.07 21.94 21.59
C ASN A 209 5.14 23.00 21.90
N THR A 210 5.82 23.47 20.86
CA THR A 210 6.96 24.40 20.94
C THR A 210 6.56 25.88 20.88
N ASN A 211 5.28 26.20 21.10
CA ASN A 211 4.82 27.58 21.11
C ASN A 211 5.74 28.49 21.95
N SER A 212 6.21 29.58 21.34
CA SER A 212 7.23 30.46 21.91
C SER A 212 6.79 31.20 23.18
N THR A 213 5.49 31.30 23.43
CA THR A 213 4.93 31.99 24.60
C THR A 213 4.58 31.02 25.73
N PHE A 214 4.19 29.79 25.41
CA PHE A 214 3.74 28.78 26.39
C PHE A 214 4.03 27.35 25.90
N SER A 215 5.29 26.93 25.90
CA SER A 215 5.59 25.54 25.54
C SER A 215 5.14 24.56 26.62
N ARG A 216 4.57 23.42 26.19
CA ARG A 216 3.97 22.41 27.05
C ARG A 216 3.82 21.07 26.32
N VAL A 217 3.44 20.02 27.05
CA VAL A 217 2.98 18.76 26.46
C VAL A 217 1.46 18.78 26.43
N ASP A 218 0.87 18.89 25.25
CA ASP A 218 -0.57 18.71 25.06
C ASP A 218 -0.90 17.21 25.14
N ARG A 219 -2.09 16.86 25.65
CA ARG A 219 -2.51 15.48 25.89
C ARG A 219 -3.90 15.25 25.28
N PHE A 220 -4.10 14.11 24.63
CA PHE A 220 -5.38 13.71 24.07
C PHE A 220 -5.68 12.26 24.46
N ASP A 221 -6.88 12.02 24.98
CA ASP A 221 -7.34 10.71 25.40
C ASP A 221 -8.05 10.00 24.24
N LEU A 222 -7.51 8.86 23.80
CA LEU A 222 -8.01 8.11 22.65
C LEU A 222 -9.34 7.40 22.95
N LYS A 223 -9.61 7.05 24.21
CA LYS A 223 -10.85 6.37 24.63
C LYS A 223 -12.05 7.31 24.62
N THR A 224 -11.90 8.48 25.25
CA THR A 224 -12.94 9.50 25.39
C THR A 224 -12.98 10.48 24.22
N GLN A 225 -11.94 10.49 23.39
CA GLN A 225 -11.78 11.40 22.25
C GLN A 225 -11.80 12.87 22.68
N GLN A 226 -11.19 13.19 23.83
CA GLN A 226 -11.14 14.54 24.42
C GLN A 226 -9.71 14.95 24.78
N PRO A 227 -9.40 16.27 24.75
CA PRO A 227 -8.14 16.76 25.29
C PRO A 227 -8.11 16.63 26.82
N LEU A 228 -6.94 16.25 27.34
CA LEU A 228 -6.65 16.27 28.77
C LEU A 228 -5.93 17.58 29.13
N THR A 229 -5.83 17.88 30.43
CA THR A 229 -5.08 19.05 30.89
C THR A 229 -3.62 18.97 30.40
N PRO A 230 -3.01 20.00 29.82
CA PRO A 230 -1.63 19.91 29.34
C PRO A 230 -0.62 19.82 30.50
N ILE A 231 0.51 19.16 30.28
CA ILE A 231 1.64 19.16 31.21
C ILE A 231 2.49 20.41 30.93
N THR A 232 2.43 21.41 31.80
CA THR A 232 3.18 22.67 31.69
C THR A 232 4.53 22.64 32.42
N GLY A 233 4.85 21.50 33.04
CA GLY A 233 5.95 21.29 33.97
C GLY A 233 5.44 20.56 35.20
N PHE A 234 6.11 20.75 36.34
CA PHE A 234 5.68 20.17 37.62
C PHE A 234 6.02 21.11 38.78
N THR A 235 5.47 20.81 39.96
CA THR A 235 5.88 21.45 41.22
C THR A 235 6.50 20.40 42.11
N LYS A 236 7.73 20.63 42.56
CA LYS A 236 8.43 19.74 43.51
C LYS A 236 9.03 20.57 44.63
N ASN A 237 8.76 20.17 45.88
CA ASN A 237 9.20 20.90 47.09
C ASN A 237 8.81 22.39 47.09
N GLY A 238 7.63 22.73 46.56
CA GLY A 238 7.14 24.12 46.46
C GLY A 238 7.78 24.96 45.36
N VAL A 239 8.67 24.39 44.54
CA VAL A 239 9.29 25.07 43.39
C VAL A 239 8.58 24.64 42.12
N ALA A 240 8.05 25.61 41.36
CA ALA A 240 7.46 25.38 40.05
C ALA A 240 8.56 25.31 38.97
N GLU A 241 8.57 24.23 38.20
CA GLU A 241 9.52 23.95 37.14
C GLU A 241 8.77 23.91 35.80
N THR A 242 8.56 25.09 35.20
CA THR A 242 7.82 25.19 33.93
C THR A 242 8.69 24.83 32.73
N TYR A 243 8.05 24.42 31.64
CA TYR A 243 8.73 24.26 30.35
C TYR A 243 9.01 25.60 29.68
N ARG A 244 9.99 25.59 28.78
CA ARG A 244 10.34 26.72 27.91
C ARG A 244 10.19 26.37 26.44
N ILE A 245 10.81 25.28 26.01
CA ILE A 245 10.68 24.68 24.67
C ILE A 245 10.71 23.17 24.90
N VAL A 246 9.61 22.47 24.66
CA VAL A 246 9.52 21.01 24.64
C VAL A 246 9.91 20.58 23.24
N SER A 247 11.17 20.21 23.05
CA SER A 247 11.73 19.92 21.72
C SER A 247 11.47 18.49 21.29
N ASP A 248 11.36 17.57 22.24
CA ASP A 248 11.15 16.15 21.94
C ASP A 248 10.45 15.43 23.09
N ILE A 249 9.66 14.43 22.73
CA ILE A 249 9.02 13.49 23.64
C ILE A 249 9.17 12.08 23.08
N THR A 250 9.38 11.13 23.96
CA THR A 250 9.39 9.70 23.63
C THR A 250 8.80 8.92 24.81
N GLU A 251 8.40 7.69 24.55
CA GLU A 251 7.91 6.77 25.57
C GLU A 251 8.79 5.54 25.65
N HIS A 252 8.90 4.96 26.85
CA HIS A 252 9.44 3.62 27.02
C HIS A 252 8.95 3.04 28.33
N LYS A 253 8.34 1.85 28.29
CA LYS A 253 7.86 1.09 29.47
C LYS A 253 7.08 1.94 30.47
N ASN A 254 5.94 2.46 30.04
CA ASN A 254 5.01 3.23 30.89
C ASN A 254 5.63 4.50 31.48
N ARG A 255 6.64 5.05 30.80
CA ARG A 255 7.26 6.33 31.15
C ARG A 255 7.30 7.23 29.95
N LEU A 256 7.03 8.51 30.19
CA LEU A 256 7.17 9.56 29.19
C LEU A 256 8.42 10.38 29.50
N TYR A 257 9.32 10.53 28.53
CA TYR A 257 10.54 11.32 28.63
C TYR A 257 10.35 12.59 27.82
N VAL A 258 10.54 13.75 28.47
CA VAL A 258 10.24 15.06 27.88
C VAL A 258 11.52 15.89 27.87
N ALA A 259 12.13 16.04 26.69
CA ALA A 259 13.28 16.90 26.52
C ALA A 259 12.84 18.36 26.44
N SER A 260 13.43 19.21 27.29
CA SER A 260 13.19 20.64 27.22
C SER A 260 14.45 21.46 26.98
N LEU A 261 14.62 21.88 25.73
CA LEU A 261 15.78 22.61 25.20
C LEU A 261 16.18 23.81 26.05
N SER A 262 15.27 24.72 26.34
CA SER A 262 15.64 25.92 27.12
C SER A 262 15.56 25.72 28.63
N SER A 263 14.96 24.62 29.09
CA SER A 263 14.91 24.29 30.52
C SER A 263 16.11 23.45 30.98
N ASN A 264 16.95 22.97 30.04
CA ASN A 264 18.20 22.27 30.31
C ASN A 264 18.05 21.00 31.15
N ARG A 265 16.98 20.25 30.88
CA ARG A 265 16.64 19.00 31.55
C ARG A 265 15.78 18.10 30.67
N VAL A 266 15.74 16.82 31.03
CA VAL A 266 14.75 15.86 30.54
C VAL A 266 13.91 15.43 31.73
N ASP A 267 12.59 15.66 31.66
CA ASP A 267 11.65 15.30 32.72
C ASP A 267 11.02 13.94 32.41
N ILE A 268 10.90 13.08 33.42
CA ILE A 268 10.41 11.70 33.26
C ILE A 268 9.17 11.49 34.12
N TYR A 269 8.07 11.09 33.49
CA TYR A 269 6.76 10.92 34.12
C TYR A 269 6.32 9.45 34.12
N ASP A 270 5.56 9.05 35.13
CA ASP A 270 4.89 7.75 35.21
C ASP A 270 3.52 7.84 34.54
N THR A 271 3.36 7.21 33.38
CA THR A 271 2.12 7.31 32.60
C THR A 271 0.98 6.44 33.12
N GLN A 272 1.24 5.57 34.11
CA GLN A 272 0.21 4.76 34.77
C GLN A 272 -0.36 5.43 36.03
N ASN A 273 0.34 6.43 36.56
CA ASN A 273 -0.05 7.12 37.79
C ASN A 273 -0.32 8.61 37.52
N ASP A 274 -1.36 8.88 36.71
CA ASP A 274 -1.81 10.23 36.32
C ASP A 274 -0.70 11.16 35.82
N ASP A 275 0.27 10.61 35.09
CA ASP A 275 1.40 11.34 34.55
C ASP A 275 2.19 12.11 35.65
N GLN A 276 2.37 11.49 36.83
CA GLN A 276 3.14 12.08 37.93
C GLN A 276 4.64 12.11 37.62
N ILE A 277 5.30 13.20 38.00
CA ILE A 277 6.75 13.36 37.82
C ILE A 277 7.53 12.35 38.66
N ILE A 278 8.40 11.56 38.03
CA ILE A 278 9.37 10.70 38.70
C ILE A 278 10.60 11.55 39.06
N MET A 279 11.26 12.09 38.04
CA MET A 279 12.49 12.87 38.21
C MET A 279 12.84 13.72 36.98
N SER A 280 13.91 14.51 37.11
CA SER A 280 14.52 15.24 36.00
C SER A 280 15.99 14.83 35.87
N LEU A 281 16.42 14.48 34.66
CA LEU A 281 17.83 14.40 34.27
C LEU A 281 18.35 15.79 33.91
N GLY A 282 19.63 16.06 34.18
CA GLY A 282 20.15 17.42 34.08
C GLY A 282 19.86 18.26 35.33
N THR A 283 20.64 19.31 35.54
CA THR A 283 20.49 20.21 36.70
C THR A 283 19.43 21.29 36.50
N GLY A 284 18.84 21.40 35.31
CA GLY A 284 17.97 22.52 34.92
C GLY A 284 18.74 23.82 34.60
N THR A 285 20.07 23.75 34.53
CA THR A 285 20.95 24.88 34.21
C THR A 285 21.89 24.46 33.08
N TRP A 286 22.08 25.31 32.07
CA TRP A 286 22.95 25.01 30.91
C TRP A 286 24.45 25.06 31.24
N SER A 287 24.82 25.69 32.35
CA SER A 287 26.18 25.83 32.86
C SER A 287 26.45 24.92 34.06
N GLY A 288 27.73 24.66 34.36
CA GLY A 288 28.16 23.79 35.45
C GLY A 288 28.93 22.57 34.95
N ASN A 289 28.76 21.42 35.62
CA ASN A 289 29.46 20.20 35.28
C ASN A 289 28.81 19.51 34.06
N THR A 290 29.04 20.05 32.87
CA THR A 290 28.54 19.53 31.57
C THR A 290 28.99 18.11 31.28
N PHE A 291 30.07 17.68 31.93
CA PHE A 291 30.57 16.33 31.83
C PHE A 291 29.80 15.33 32.68
N ASN A 292 29.36 15.68 33.90
CA ASN A 292 28.75 14.69 34.79
C ASN A 292 27.23 14.82 34.93
N THR A 293 26.70 16.03 35.14
CA THR A 293 25.31 16.20 35.60
C THR A 293 24.52 17.26 34.84
N THR A 294 25.18 18.19 34.15
CA THR A 294 24.53 19.26 33.39
C THR A 294 24.20 18.81 31.97
N LEU A 295 22.99 19.11 31.49
CA LEU A 295 22.62 19.04 30.08
C LEU A 295 22.61 20.46 29.49
N THR A 296 23.20 20.65 28.32
CA THR A 296 23.25 21.97 27.66
C THR A 296 22.36 21.95 26.44
N HIS A 297 21.15 22.50 26.59
CA HIS A 297 20.12 22.51 25.55
C HIS A 297 19.78 21.12 24.96
N PRO A 298 19.24 20.20 25.79
CA PRO A 298 18.82 18.88 25.32
C PRO A 298 17.71 19.04 24.27
N TYR A 299 17.91 18.45 23.10
CA TYR A 299 16.98 18.56 22.00
C TYR A 299 16.15 17.28 21.87
N ALA A 300 16.82 16.13 21.74
CA ALA A 300 16.18 14.83 21.52
C ALA A 300 16.48 13.84 22.64
N VAL A 301 15.56 12.90 22.84
CA VAL A 301 15.64 11.85 23.87
C VAL A 301 15.13 10.52 23.32
N ALA A 302 15.82 9.43 23.64
CA ALA A 302 15.37 8.06 23.45
C ALA A 302 15.64 7.25 24.72
N ALA A 303 14.94 6.14 24.92
CA ALA A 303 15.16 5.27 26.07
C ALA A 303 14.98 3.80 25.69
N ASN A 304 15.63 2.92 26.44
CA ASN A 304 15.37 1.49 26.43
C ASN A 304 15.42 0.94 27.86
N ASP A 305 15.45 -0.39 27.99
CA ASP A 305 15.47 -1.08 29.29
C ASP A 305 16.69 -0.78 30.15
N ASN A 306 17.80 -0.41 29.51
CA ASN A 306 19.09 -0.26 30.16
C ASN A 306 19.50 1.20 30.29
N TYR A 307 19.12 2.07 29.34
CA TYR A 307 19.66 3.41 29.22
C TYR A 307 18.63 4.47 28.80
N VAL A 308 18.89 5.72 29.19
CA VAL A 308 18.29 6.93 28.61
C VAL A 308 19.37 7.68 27.83
N PHE A 309 19.06 8.02 26.58
CA PHE A 309 19.93 8.72 25.64
C PHE A 309 19.43 10.15 25.44
N VAL A 310 20.32 11.14 25.60
CA VAL A 310 19.95 12.56 25.46
C VAL A 310 20.95 13.28 24.57
N ALA A 311 20.48 13.75 23.40
CA ALA A 311 21.27 14.58 22.50
C ALA A 311 21.15 16.06 22.89
N ASP A 312 22.27 16.69 23.24
CA ASP A 312 22.35 18.11 23.59
C ASP A 312 23.31 18.86 22.65
N ILE A 313 23.48 20.18 22.79
CA ILE A 313 24.27 20.97 21.81
C ILE A 313 25.79 20.79 21.96
N THR A 314 26.26 19.83 22.77
CA THR A 314 27.69 19.67 23.03
C THR A 314 28.41 18.80 22.00
N GLY A 315 27.73 18.39 20.93
CA GLY A 315 28.25 17.47 19.92
C GLY A 315 28.27 16.01 20.39
N LYS A 316 27.38 15.64 21.33
CA LYS A 316 27.38 14.33 21.99
C LYS A 316 25.96 13.88 22.32
N ILE A 317 25.80 12.59 22.51
CA ILE A 317 24.66 11.98 23.19
C ILE A 317 25.12 11.58 24.59
N SER A 318 24.49 12.15 25.63
CA SER A 318 24.72 11.77 27.02
C SER A 318 23.88 10.54 27.35
N VAL A 319 24.50 9.51 27.92
CA VAL A 319 23.83 8.25 28.31
C VAL A 319 23.67 8.22 29.83
N TYR A 320 22.50 7.84 30.33
CA TYR A 320 22.22 7.59 31.75
C TYR A 320 21.75 6.14 31.92
N ASN A 321 21.99 5.53 33.08
CA ASN A 321 21.39 4.22 33.38
C ASN A 321 19.88 4.38 33.65
N GLN A 322 19.10 3.46 33.11
CA GLN A 322 17.66 3.39 33.34
C GLN A 322 17.33 3.10 34.81
N SER A 323 18.18 2.33 35.50
CA SER A 323 18.06 2.04 36.93
C SER A 323 18.28 3.28 37.82
N ASP A 324 18.94 4.32 37.31
CA ASP A 324 19.10 5.59 38.01
C ASP A 324 17.85 6.48 37.90
N VAL A 325 16.86 6.10 37.08
CA VAL A 325 15.59 6.83 36.93
C VAL A 325 14.71 6.58 38.15
N THR A 326 15.02 7.30 39.24
CA THR A 326 14.35 7.21 40.54
C THR A 326 14.16 8.59 41.13
N GLU A 327 13.16 8.74 42.00
CA GLU A 327 12.88 10.01 42.64
C GLU A 327 14.09 10.59 43.39
N SER A 328 14.86 9.73 44.08
CA SER A 328 16.07 10.10 44.82
C SER A 328 17.13 10.77 43.95
N ASN A 329 17.17 10.46 42.65
CA ASN A 329 18.18 10.96 41.72
C ASN A 329 17.75 12.25 40.98
N HIS A 330 16.59 12.83 41.31
CA HIS A 330 16.12 14.09 40.71
C HIS A 330 17.20 15.17 40.69
N LYS A 331 17.54 15.65 39.49
CA LYS A 331 18.60 16.64 39.15
C LYS A 331 20.01 16.29 39.61
N ARG A 332 20.25 15.02 39.99
CA ARG A 332 21.53 14.54 40.57
C ARG A 332 22.10 13.30 39.88
N ALA A 333 21.36 12.69 38.96
CA ALA A 333 21.84 11.54 38.19
C ALA A 333 23.13 11.89 37.43
N SER A 334 24.09 10.98 37.52
CA SER A 334 25.37 11.06 36.80
C SER A 334 25.23 10.46 35.40
N LYS A 335 25.86 11.09 34.42
CA LYS A 335 26.04 10.52 33.09
C LYS A 335 26.92 9.27 33.17
N TYR A 336 26.48 8.21 32.52
CA TYR A 336 27.09 6.88 32.50
C TYR A 336 28.11 6.72 31.38
N ALA A 337 27.78 7.19 30.17
CA ALA A 337 28.62 7.12 28.97
C ALA A 337 28.30 8.28 28.00
N PHE A 338 29.07 8.39 26.92
CA PHE A 338 28.91 9.42 25.88
C PHE A 338 29.06 8.83 24.49
N LEU A 339 28.16 9.19 23.58
CA LEU A 339 28.27 8.84 22.16
C LEU A 339 28.66 10.08 21.35
N SER A 340 29.60 9.93 20.42
CA SER A 340 30.10 11.01 19.55
C SER A 340 29.03 11.41 18.54
N LEU A 341 28.62 12.68 18.53
CA LEU A 341 27.61 13.19 17.59
C LEU A 341 27.97 14.62 17.15
N PRO A 342 29.03 14.79 16.33
CA PRO A 342 29.66 16.09 16.08
C PRO A 342 28.74 17.13 15.43
N GLU A 343 27.75 16.70 14.64
CA GLU A 343 26.74 17.58 14.02
C GLU A 343 25.74 18.15 15.04
N SER A 344 25.68 17.58 16.26
CA SER A 344 24.82 18.03 17.34
C SER A 344 25.37 19.23 18.11
N ASN A 345 25.72 20.32 17.43
CA ASN A 345 26.47 21.45 18.02
C ASN A 345 25.77 22.84 17.95
N ASN A 346 24.51 22.87 17.49
CA ASN A 346 23.74 24.10 17.30
C ASN A 346 22.32 23.96 17.86
N ILE A 347 21.75 25.02 18.45
CA ILE A 347 20.36 25.03 18.94
C ILE A 347 19.31 24.88 17.84
N LEU A 348 19.63 25.22 16.59
CA LEU A 348 18.72 25.17 15.43
C LEU A 348 18.77 23.84 14.66
N ARG A 349 19.49 22.84 15.18
CA ARG A 349 19.51 21.51 14.58
C ARG A 349 18.22 20.78 14.92
N ASN A 350 17.75 19.98 13.98
CA ASN A 350 16.61 19.10 14.18
C ASN A 350 17.13 17.67 14.10
N ILE A 351 17.06 16.97 15.22
CA ILE A 351 17.52 15.60 15.39
C ILE A 351 16.43 14.78 16.05
N LYS A 352 16.31 13.52 15.65
CA LYS A 352 15.53 12.50 16.33
C LYS A 352 16.44 11.37 16.78
N LEU A 353 16.17 10.84 17.96
CA LEU A 353 16.79 9.64 18.48
C LEU A 353 15.72 8.54 18.52
N GLU A 354 16.07 7.34 18.08
CA GLU A 354 15.21 6.17 18.20
C GLU A 354 16.04 4.95 18.57
N VAL A 355 15.52 4.09 19.45
CA VAL A 355 16.13 2.78 19.70
C VAL A 355 15.45 1.75 18.81
N VAL A 356 16.24 0.97 18.07
CA VAL A 356 15.76 -0.15 17.25
C VAL A 356 16.56 -1.39 17.62
N GLY A 357 15.94 -2.30 18.36
CA GLY A 357 16.60 -3.45 18.96
C GLY A 357 17.80 -3.05 19.82
N ASN A 358 19.00 -3.42 19.38
CA ASN A 358 20.26 -3.12 20.05
C ASN A 358 21.01 -1.92 19.44
N GLU A 359 20.33 -1.10 18.64
CA GLU A 359 20.91 0.05 17.95
C GLU A 359 20.25 1.34 18.42
N LEU A 360 21.05 2.40 18.59
CA LEU A 360 20.53 3.77 18.68
C LEU A 360 20.72 4.46 17.33
N ILE A 361 19.64 4.99 16.78
CA ILE A 361 19.62 5.73 15.52
C ILE A 361 19.47 7.21 15.85
N ALA A 362 20.39 8.03 15.35
CA ALA A 362 20.34 9.49 15.45
C ALA A 362 20.24 10.09 14.05
N SER A 363 19.06 10.62 13.71
CA SER A 363 18.74 11.08 12.36
C SER A 363 18.42 12.57 12.31
N PHE A 364 18.94 13.25 11.29
CA PHE A 364 18.73 14.69 11.04
C PHE A 364 17.77 14.94 9.86
N ASP A 365 17.25 16.17 9.75
CA ASP A 365 16.35 16.59 8.66
C ASP A 365 16.94 16.44 7.25
N ASN A 366 18.26 16.59 7.13
CA ASN A 366 19.00 16.39 5.89
C ASN A 366 19.24 14.90 5.57
N THR A 367 18.63 13.98 6.34
CA THR A 367 18.77 12.51 6.28
C THR A 367 20.08 11.93 6.80
N ALA A 368 21.05 12.75 7.20
CA ALA A 368 22.26 12.26 7.85
C ALA A 368 21.88 11.43 9.09
N THR A 369 22.40 10.21 9.17
CA THR A 369 22.01 9.21 10.18
C THR A 369 23.26 8.59 10.79
N TYR A 370 23.34 8.62 12.12
CA TYR A 370 24.40 8.01 12.92
C TYR A 370 23.82 6.81 13.65
N VAL A 371 24.48 5.65 13.56
CA VAL A 371 24.01 4.42 14.21
C VAL A 371 25.05 3.95 15.22
N TYR A 372 24.61 3.65 16.43
CA TYR A 372 25.46 3.17 17.53
C TYR A 372 25.02 1.78 17.96
N ASP A 373 25.98 0.92 18.29
CA ASP A 373 25.70 -0.31 19.05
C ASP A 373 25.53 0.06 20.52
N ILE A 374 24.38 -0.30 21.09
CA ILE A 374 24.02 -0.01 22.47
C ILE A 374 23.76 -1.27 23.30
N ALA A 375 24.08 -2.46 22.77
CA ALA A 375 23.85 -3.73 23.47
C ALA A 375 24.55 -3.76 24.83
N ASN A 376 25.81 -3.29 24.88
CA ASN A 376 26.65 -3.33 26.07
C ASN A 376 27.52 -2.07 26.17
N LEU A 377 26.95 -0.98 26.69
CA LEU A 377 27.73 0.23 26.98
C LEU A 377 28.46 0.10 28.32
N GLU A 378 29.75 0.41 28.33
CA GLU A 378 30.54 0.47 29.56
C GLU A 378 30.51 1.88 30.15
N LYS A 379 30.58 1.96 31.49
CA LYS A 379 30.73 3.22 32.18
C LYS A 379 32.05 3.87 31.77
N SER A 380 31.98 4.98 31.05
CA SER A 380 33.17 5.62 30.50
C SER A 380 32.99 7.12 30.32
N THR A 381 34.13 7.79 30.22
CA THR A 381 34.23 9.21 29.89
C THR A 381 34.70 9.46 28.46
N GLU A 382 35.10 8.39 27.78
CA GLU A 382 35.49 8.40 26.37
C GLU A 382 34.24 8.44 25.48
N LEU A 383 34.39 9.02 24.29
CA LEU A 383 33.32 9.05 23.30
C LEU A 383 33.28 7.70 22.59
N VAL A 384 32.09 7.08 22.56
CA VAL A 384 31.81 5.94 21.69
C VAL A 384 31.48 6.48 20.30
N GLU A 385 32.26 6.10 19.30
CA GLU A 385 32.01 6.48 17.91
C GLU A 385 30.82 5.70 17.32
N PRO A 386 30.07 6.27 16.36
CA PRO A 386 29.04 5.53 15.64
C PRO A 386 29.66 4.34 14.92
N LYS A 387 28.95 3.21 14.90
CA LYS A 387 29.36 2.06 14.07
C LYS A 387 29.16 2.34 12.58
N TYR A 388 28.17 3.17 12.22
CA TYR A 388 27.90 3.58 10.84
C TYR A 388 27.41 5.03 10.77
N THR A 389 27.73 5.68 9.66
CA THR A 389 27.10 6.92 9.21
C THR A 389 26.54 6.72 7.81
N THR A 390 25.28 7.12 7.59
CA THR A 390 24.58 6.93 6.31
C THR A 390 23.53 8.02 6.09
N HIS A 391 22.75 7.91 5.01
CA HIS A 391 21.56 8.71 4.76
C HIS A 391 20.32 7.83 4.83
N PHE A 392 19.45 8.07 5.82
CA PHE A 392 18.24 7.30 6.02
C PHE A 392 17.06 8.20 6.39
N LYS A 393 15.87 7.61 6.53
CA LYS A 393 14.67 8.34 6.92
C LYS A 393 14.85 8.90 8.33
N ARG A 394 14.43 10.16 8.51
CA ARG A 394 14.50 10.83 9.81
C ARG A 394 13.61 10.15 10.86
N ASN A 395 12.39 9.82 10.48
CA ASN A 395 11.40 9.31 11.44
C ASN A 395 11.43 7.79 11.38
N VAL A 396 11.82 7.20 12.50
CA VAL A 396 11.88 5.77 12.77
C VAL A 396 11.22 5.59 14.13
N TYR A 397 10.43 4.53 14.29
CA TYR A 397 9.83 4.17 15.56
C TYR A 397 9.73 2.65 15.66
N GLU A 398 10.28 2.07 16.73
CA GLU A 398 10.10 0.64 17.05
C GLU A 398 8.95 0.48 18.05
N THR A 399 7.95 -0.32 17.67
CA THR A 399 6.81 -0.60 18.54
C THR A 399 7.16 -1.67 19.59
N LYS A 400 6.29 -1.84 20.60
CA LYS A 400 6.44 -2.87 21.65
C LYS A 400 6.55 -4.30 21.11
N ASN A 401 5.94 -4.61 19.95
CA ASN A 401 6.04 -5.93 19.33
C ASN A 401 7.37 -6.13 18.55
N GLY A 402 8.12 -5.04 18.31
CA GLY A 402 9.39 -4.99 17.59
C GLY A 402 9.28 -4.56 16.13
N ASP A 403 8.08 -4.36 15.59
CA ASP A 403 7.91 -3.83 14.23
C ASP A 403 8.36 -2.38 14.18
N VAL A 404 9.07 -2.04 13.11
CA VAL A 404 9.67 -0.72 12.90
C VAL A 404 8.93 0.03 11.80
N TYR A 405 8.42 1.20 12.15
CA TYR A 405 7.74 2.12 11.24
C TYR A 405 8.69 3.23 10.83
N THR A 406 8.69 3.58 9.54
CA THR A 406 9.46 4.72 9.04
C THR A 406 8.65 5.56 8.08
N ALA A 407 8.72 6.89 8.23
CA ALA A 407 8.03 7.82 7.34
C ALA A 407 9.02 8.73 6.61
N ASP A 408 8.72 9.08 5.35
CA ASP A 408 9.52 10.00 4.55
C ASP A 408 8.82 11.31 4.21
N LYS A 409 9.55 12.21 3.56
CA LYS A 409 9.07 13.53 3.11
C LYS A 409 8.08 13.48 1.94
N ASN A 410 7.88 12.31 1.32
CA ASN A 410 6.99 12.12 0.19
C ASN A 410 5.65 11.51 0.61
N GLY A 411 5.42 11.32 1.92
CA GLY A 411 4.21 10.67 2.42
C GLY A 411 4.23 9.15 2.24
N GLN A 412 5.41 8.52 2.36
CA GLN A 412 5.51 7.07 2.38
C GLN A 412 5.78 6.55 3.78
N LEU A 413 4.91 5.66 4.25
CA LEU A 413 5.09 4.89 5.46
C LEU A 413 5.57 3.49 5.10
N ASN A 414 6.71 3.07 5.65
CA ASN A 414 7.23 1.72 5.48
C ASN A 414 7.19 0.98 6.81
N VAL A 415 6.91 -0.32 6.75
CA VAL A 415 6.94 -1.22 7.90
C VAL A 415 8.02 -2.27 7.68
N TYR A 416 8.81 -2.51 8.71
CA TYR A 416 9.78 -3.59 8.79
C TYR A 416 9.37 -4.47 9.97
N SER A 417 9.22 -5.75 9.72
CA SER A 417 8.95 -6.74 10.76
C SER A 417 10.10 -6.75 11.76
N LYS A 418 9.80 -7.15 13.00
CA LYS A 418 10.80 -7.29 14.07
C LYS A 418 12.13 -7.87 13.59
N GLY A 419 13.20 -7.14 13.87
CA GLY A 419 14.58 -7.56 13.57
C GLY A 419 14.95 -7.54 12.08
N LYS A 420 14.10 -6.99 11.20
CA LYS A 420 14.44 -6.86 9.78
C LYS A 420 15.27 -5.61 9.49
N LEU A 421 14.93 -4.48 10.13
CA LEU A 421 15.69 -3.24 9.98
C LEU A 421 16.89 -3.25 10.91
N HIS A 422 18.08 -3.48 10.35
CA HIS A 422 19.35 -3.34 11.04
C HIS A 422 20.40 -2.73 10.12
N PHE A 423 21.30 -1.95 10.69
CA PHE A 423 22.35 -1.26 9.93
C PHE A 423 23.66 -2.04 10.04
N ASN A 424 23.82 -3.05 9.17
CA ASN A 424 25.07 -3.82 9.01
C ASN A 424 25.82 -3.47 7.72
N ASP A 425 25.10 -2.97 6.71
CA ASP A 425 25.66 -2.50 5.45
C ASP A 425 24.96 -1.19 5.04
N PRO A 426 25.66 -0.03 5.06
CA PRO A 426 25.04 1.25 4.75
C PRO A 426 24.65 1.39 3.27
N GLU A 427 25.19 0.56 2.37
CA GLU A 427 24.83 0.56 0.94
C GLU A 427 23.65 -0.39 0.63
N ASN A 428 23.28 -1.26 1.57
CA ASN A 428 22.26 -2.28 1.39
C ASN A 428 21.33 -2.39 2.60
N ILE A 429 20.58 -1.32 2.86
CA ILE A 429 19.55 -1.30 3.90
C ILE A 429 18.40 -2.23 3.48
N ALA A 430 17.86 -2.96 4.45
CA ALA A 430 16.75 -3.89 4.22
C ALA A 430 15.58 -3.23 3.47
N VAL A 431 14.91 -4.00 2.61
CA VAL A 431 13.67 -3.57 1.96
C VAL A 431 12.50 -3.74 2.92
N ALA A 432 11.64 -2.73 2.99
CA ALA A 432 10.43 -2.77 3.81
C ALA A 432 9.54 -3.95 3.43
N ASP A 433 8.86 -4.53 4.42
CA ASP A 433 7.79 -5.51 4.15
C ASP A 433 6.63 -4.79 3.48
N GLN A 434 6.15 -3.71 4.09
CA GLN A 434 4.98 -2.98 3.59
C GLN A 434 5.34 -1.55 3.23
N ASN A 435 4.66 -1.03 2.21
CA ASN A 435 4.67 0.37 1.83
C ASN A 435 3.23 0.87 1.77
N MET A 436 2.92 1.82 2.63
CA MET A 436 1.60 2.42 2.78
C MET A 436 1.69 3.89 2.40
N VAL A 437 0.78 4.31 1.52
CA VAL A 437 0.73 5.68 1.01
C VAL A 437 -0.67 6.28 1.10
N LYS A 438 -1.65 5.51 1.55
CA LYS A 438 -3.07 5.87 1.59
C LYS A 438 -3.70 5.49 2.92
N TYR A 439 -4.78 6.20 3.25
CA TYR A 439 -5.67 5.95 4.38
C TYR A 439 -7.09 6.39 4.01
N PHE A 440 -8.10 6.03 4.80
CA PHE A 440 -9.46 6.51 4.62
C PHE A 440 -9.78 7.67 5.58
N ASP A 441 -10.08 8.85 5.05
CA ASP A 441 -10.45 10.01 5.86
C ASP A 441 -11.91 9.92 6.26
N GLN A 442 -12.17 9.75 7.57
CA GLN A 442 -13.53 9.57 8.09
C GLN A 442 -14.41 10.81 7.93
N ILE A 443 -13.83 12.01 7.89
CA ILE A 443 -14.57 13.27 7.82
C ILE A 443 -14.99 13.55 6.38
N GLU A 444 -14.07 13.38 5.44
CA GLU A 444 -14.35 13.57 4.00
C GLU A 444 -14.96 12.33 3.35
N ASN A 445 -15.04 11.21 4.07
CA ASN A 445 -15.58 9.93 3.63
C ASN A 445 -14.95 9.46 2.31
N LYS A 446 -13.62 9.56 2.21
CA LYS A 446 -12.87 9.19 1.02
C LYS A 446 -11.44 8.79 1.33
N GLU A 447 -10.87 7.97 0.46
CA GLU A 447 -9.45 7.63 0.48
C GLU A 447 -8.59 8.87 0.18
N LYS A 448 -7.50 9.02 0.92
CA LYS A 448 -6.51 10.10 0.76
C LYS A 448 -5.10 9.55 0.77
N THR A 449 -4.19 10.28 0.14
CA THR A 449 -2.75 10.02 0.19
C THR A 449 -2.15 10.66 1.44
N LEU A 450 -1.20 9.97 2.06
CA LEU A 450 -0.35 10.50 3.12
C LEU A 450 0.48 11.68 2.62
N THR A 451 0.84 12.58 3.54
CA THR A 451 1.79 13.67 3.30
C THR A 451 3.04 13.49 4.15
N ALA A 452 4.04 14.34 3.95
CA ALA A 452 5.27 14.34 4.75
C ALA A 452 4.96 14.26 6.27
N SER A 453 5.62 13.32 6.95
CA SER A 453 5.58 13.20 8.41
C SER A 453 6.83 13.85 9.01
N PHE A 454 6.67 14.53 10.13
CA PHE A 454 7.76 15.13 10.91
C PHE A 454 8.04 14.37 12.20
N ASP A 455 7.15 13.49 12.59
CA ASP A 455 7.33 12.53 13.68
C ASP A 455 6.30 11.41 13.53
N LEU A 456 6.53 10.27 14.19
CA LEU A 456 5.56 9.18 14.24
C LEU A 456 5.74 8.37 15.52
N ALA A 457 4.64 7.83 16.04
CA ALA A 457 4.63 6.91 17.18
C ALA A 457 3.46 5.95 17.03
N ALA A 458 3.59 4.73 17.54
CA ALA A 458 2.54 3.72 17.46
C ALA A 458 2.41 2.92 18.75
N GLU A 459 1.17 2.64 19.15
CA GLU A 459 0.88 1.71 20.23
C GLU A 459 -0.20 0.75 19.74
N ASP A 460 0.03 -0.55 19.93
CA ASP A 460 -0.83 -1.62 19.45
C ASP A 460 -1.16 -1.48 17.95
N GLN A 461 -2.41 -1.13 17.63
CA GLN A 461 -2.86 -0.92 16.25
C GLN A 461 -3.00 0.57 15.90
N THR A 462 -2.75 1.50 16.82
CA THR A 462 -2.92 2.93 16.55
C THR A 462 -1.58 3.56 16.18
N LEU A 463 -1.52 4.14 14.98
CA LEU A 463 -0.41 4.97 14.52
C LEU A 463 -0.77 6.45 14.58
N ALA A 464 0.06 7.23 15.25
CA ALA A 464 0.04 8.68 15.19
C ALA A 464 1.16 9.18 14.25
N MET A 465 0.82 10.08 13.34
CA MET A 465 1.77 10.72 12.42
C MET A 465 1.63 12.23 12.48
N LEU A 466 2.71 12.94 12.76
CA LEU A 466 2.72 14.39 12.76
C LEU A 466 2.88 14.92 11.33
N GLN A 467 1.81 15.42 10.72
CA GLN A 467 1.75 15.95 9.36
C GLN A 467 1.46 17.46 9.38
N GLY A 468 2.50 18.27 9.20
CA GLY A 468 2.42 19.72 9.40
C GLY A 468 2.02 20.03 10.84
N ASN A 469 1.00 20.89 11.04
CA ASN A 469 0.46 21.21 12.36
C ASN A 469 -0.74 20.33 12.75
N THR A 470 -0.82 19.11 12.21
CA THR A 470 -1.90 18.16 12.49
C THR A 470 -1.33 16.79 12.81
N ILE A 471 -2.06 16.00 13.59
CA ILE A 471 -1.71 14.62 13.90
C ILE A 471 -2.74 13.74 13.21
N LEU A 472 -2.28 12.91 12.29
CA LEU A 472 -3.11 11.86 11.70
C LEU A 472 -3.07 10.66 12.65
N LEU A 473 -4.22 10.32 13.23
CA LEU A 473 -4.43 9.08 13.97
C LEU A 473 -5.08 8.08 13.03
N ALA A 474 -4.40 6.98 12.74
CA ALA A 474 -4.88 5.94 11.85
C ALA A 474 -4.69 4.57 12.51
N ASP A 475 -5.66 3.68 12.31
CA ASP A 475 -5.51 2.29 12.71
C ASP A 475 -4.69 1.53 11.67
N ILE A 476 -3.80 0.66 12.11
CA ILE A 476 -3.06 -0.29 11.29
C ILE A 476 -3.93 -1.53 11.20
N GLU A 477 -4.46 -1.76 10.00
CA GLU A 477 -5.30 -2.91 9.70
C GLU A 477 -4.50 -3.92 8.90
N LEU A 478 -4.86 -5.19 9.03
CA LEU A 478 -4.21 -6.28 8.32
C LEU A 478 -5.22 -7.23 7.70
N ILE A 479 -4.86 -7.78 6.55
CA ILE A 479 -5.57 -8.88 5.89
C ILE A 479 -4.56 -10.00 5.69
N LYS A 480 -4.96 -11.21 6.07
CA LYS A 480 -4.20 -12.43 5.79
C LYS A 480 -4.80 -13.11 4.57
N MET A 481 -3.96 -13.60 3.67
CA MET A 481 -4.35 -14.34 2.46
C MET A 481 -3.62 -15.69 2.48
N HIS A 482 -4.39 -16.78 2.44
CA HIS A 482 -3.85 -18.14 2.36
C HIS A 482 -4.14 -18.72 0.98
N LEU A 483 -3.07 -19.06 0.25
CA LEU A 483 -3.13 -19.91 -0.94
C LEU A 483 -3.05 -21.36 -0.49
N SER A 484 -4.10 -22.14 -0.73
CA SER A 484 -4.18 -23.56 -0.39
C SER A 484 -4.12 -24.44 -1.63
N ASN A 485 -3.66 -25.67 -1.44
CA ASN A 485 -3.60 -26.72 -2.46
C ASN A 485 -4.98 -27.30 -2.84
N THR A 486 -6.04 -26.95 -2.12
CA THR A 486 -7.40 -27.41 -2.41
C THR A 486 -8.06 -26.59 -3.51
N VAL A 487 -8.97 -27.20 -4.26
CA VAL A 487 -9.81 -26.47 -5.23
C VAL A 487 -10.87 -25.67 -4.48
N GLY A 488 -11.05 -24.41 -4.88
CA GLY A 488 -12.02 -23.51 -4.25
C GLY A 488 -13.48 -23.77 -4.62
N GLU A 489 -14.37 -23.05 -3.95
CA GLU A 489 -15.81 -23.08 -4.19
C GLU A 489 -16.19 -22.25 -5.42
N THR A 490 -17.02 -22.81 -6.31
CA THR A 490 -17.49 -22.08 -7.50
C THR A 490 -18.32 -20.85 -7.09
N PRO A 491 -17.84 -19.63 -7.37
CA PRO A 491 -18.58 -18.42 -6.98
C PRO A 491 -19.88 -18.29 -7.78
N THR A 492 -20.85 -17.59 -7.20
CA THR A 492 -22.16 -17.40 -7.84
C THR A 492 -22.05 -16.45 -9.05
N ALA A 493 -22.89 -16.67 -10.07
CA ALA A 493 -23.03 -15.74 -11.18
C ALA A 493 -23.61 -14.40 -10.69
N ILE A 494 -23.09 -13.31 -11.22
CA ILE A 494 -23.46 -11.94 -10.87
C ILE A 494 -24.60 -11.49 -11.78
N ASP A 495 -25.79 -11.30 -11.21
CA ASP A 495 -26.96 -10.79 -11.91
C ASP A 495 -26.94 -9.25 -11.97
N LEU A 496 -26.57 -8.70 -13.13
CA LEU A 496 -26.56 -7.25 -13.36
C LEU A 496 -27.95 -6.64 -13.52
N MET A 497 -29.00 -7.46 -13.59
CA MET A 497 -30.39 -7.03 -13.74
C MET A 497 -31.18 -7.05 -12.42
N ALA A 498 -30.53 -7.43 -11.32
CA ALA A 498 -31.14 -7.42 -9.99
C ALA A 498 -31.54 -5.99 -9.55
N GLU A 499 -32.61 -5.90 -8.74
CA GLU A 499 -33.26 -4.63 -8.38
C GLU A 499 -32.32 -3.65 -7.62
N ASN A 500 -31.35 -4.16 -6.88
CA ASN A 500 -30.39 -3.38 -6.10
C ASN A 500 -29.13 -2.96 -6.87
N VAL A 501 -29.00 -3.33 -8.16
CA VAL A 501 -27.85 -2.96 -8.98
C VAL A 501 -27.98 -1.53 -9.50
N VAL A 502 -26.97 -0.70 -9.25
CA VAL A 502 -26.92 0.67 -9.77
C VAL A 502 -26.15 0.70 -11.07
N ARG A 503 -26.82 1.10 -12.16
CA ARG A 503 -26.22 1.28 -13.49
C ARG A 503 -25.91 2.75 -13.77
N THR A 504 -24.68 3.02 -14.18
CA THR A 504 -24.21 4.34 -14.60
C THR A 504 -23.69 4.25 -16.04
N PRO A 505 -24.33 4.91 -17.02
CA PRO A 505 -23.81 4.97 -18.38
C PRO A 505 -22.53 5.81 -18.43
N LEU A 506 -21.62 5.47 -19.33
CA LEU A 506 -20.37 6.19 -19.59
C LEU A 506 -20.41 6.75 -21.01
N LEU A 507 -19.79 7.92 -21.22
CA LEU A 507 -19.61 8.51 -22.55
C LEU A 507 -20.93 8.60 -23.34
N PHE A 508 -22.04 8.86 -22.66
CA PHE A 508 -23.38 8.86 -23.26
C PHE A 508 -23.70 10.19 -23.92
N ASP A 509 -24.58 10.17 -24.92
CA ASP A 509 -24.96 11.40 -25.60
C ASP A 509 -25.60 12.41 -24.64
N GLY A 510 -25.11 13.65 -24.67
CA GLY A 510 -25.51 14.71 -23.74
C GLY A 510 -24.68 14.79 -22.46
N GLU A 511 -23.71 13.89 -22.24
CA GLU A 511 -22.76 14.03 -21.15
C GLU A 511 -21.96 15.34 -21.27
N ARG A 512 -21.82 16.07 -20.15
CA ARG A 512 -21.17 17.39 -20.12
C ARG A 512 -19.67 17.26 -20.34
N TRP A 513 -19.09 18.24 -21.02
CA TRP A 513 -17.65 18.30 -21.29
C TRP A 513 -16.79 18.20 -20.03
N GLU A 514 -17.18 18.86 -18.94
CA GLU A 514 -16.48 18.77 -17.66
C GLU A 514 -16.45 17.32 -17.14
N SER A 515 -17.57 16.60 -17.21
CA SER A 515 -17.66 15.19 -16.82
C SER A 515 -16.72 14.33 -17.65
N LEU A 516 -16.74 14.48 -18.98
CA LEU A 516 -15.84 13.77 -19.88
C LEU A 516 -14.37 13.96 -19.49
N THR A 517 -13.97 15.18 -19.13
CA THR A 517 -12.55 15.51 -18.87
C THR A 517 -12.09 15.29 -17.43
N GLU A 518 -13.01 15.12 -16.47
CA GLU A 518 -12.68 15.02 -15.04
C GLU A 518 -12.95 13.62 -14.48
N ASN A 519 -13.94 12.89 -15.00
CA ASN A 519 -14.43 11.65 -14.40
C ASN A 519 -14.01 10.37 -15.15
N HIS A 520 -13.40 10.50 -16.33
CA HIS A 520 -13.02 9.34 -17.14
C HIS A 520 -11.51 9.18 -17.23
N SER A 521 -11.05 8.07 -16.66
CA SER A 521 -9.74 7.50 -16.96
C SER A 521 -9.82 5.99 -16.95
N VAL A 522 -9.09 5.36 -17.87
CA VAL A 522 -9.05 3.90 -18.02
C VAL A 522 -7.67 3.46 -18.46
N ARG A 523 -7.17 2.35 -17.93
CA ARG A 523 -5.96 1.73 -18.48
C ARG A 523 -6.31 0.92 -19.71
N ILE A 524 -5.49 0.99 -20.75
CA ILE A 524 -5.78 0.29 -22.00
C ILE A 524 -5.89 -1.23 -21.82
N ASN A 525 -5.10 -1.81 -20.91
CA ASN A 525 -5.18 -3.23 -20.54
C ASN A 525 -6.27 -3.54 -19.48
N ARG A 526 -7.17 -2.60 -19.21
CA ARG A 526 -8.28 -2.68 -18.24
C ARG A 526 -9.56 -2.04 -18.78
N LEU A 527 -9.80 -2.16 -20.09
CA LEU A 527 -11.05 -1.69 -20.71
C LEU A 527 -12.28 -2.37 -20.11
N LEU A 528 -12.14 -3.64 -19.69
CA LEU A 528 -13.08 -4.33 -18.83
C LEU A 528 -12.40 -4.51 -17.46
N SER A 529 -12.92 -3.85 -16.44
CA SER A 529 -12.31 -3.82 -15.11
C SER A 529 -13.33 -3.82 -13.99
N GLY A 530 -12.85 -4.03 -12.77
CA GLY A 530 -13.66 -3.83 -11.59
C GLY A 530 -12.94 -3.03 -10.50
N LYS A 531 -13.72 -2.62 -9.50
CA LYS A 531 -13.23 -2.04 -8.25
C LYS A 531 -14.05 -2.60 -7.10
N GLN A 532 -13.36 -3.14 -6.11
CA GLN A 532 -13.96 -3.61 -4.87
C GLN A 532 -13.86 -2.52 -3.81
N ASP A 533 -14.99 -2.15 -3.20
CA ASP A 533 -15.03 -1.50 -1.89
C ASP A 533 -15.48 -2.51 -0.82
N LYS A 534 -15.58 -2.11 0.45
CA LYS A 534 -15.93 -3.05 1.55
C LYS A 534 -17.24 -3.84 1.32
N THR A 535 -18.17 -3.27 0.57
CA THR A 535 -19.55 -3.80 0.43
C THR A 535 -19.99 -4.00 -1.01
N HIS A 536 -19.34 -3.35 -1.97
CA HIS A 536 -19.75 -3.37 -3.36
C HIS A 536 -18.60 -3.71 -4.30
N LEU A 537 -18.98 -4.43 -5.35
CA LEU A 537 -18.19 -4.63 -6.54
C LEU A 537 -18.73 -3.70 -7.64
N ALA A 538 -17.88 -2.81 -8.16
CA ALA A 538 -18.19 -2.02 -9.34
C ALA A 538 -17.52 -2.67 -10.55
N LEU A 539 -18.29 -3.06 -11.57
CA LEU A 539 -17.80 -3.57 -12.85
C LEU A 539 -17.96 -2.49 -13.92
N THR A 540 -16.91 -2.25 -14.70
CA THR A 540 -16.84 -1.15 -15.66
C THR A 540 -16.41 -1.66 -17.03
N SER A 541 -17.19 -1.33 -18.06
CA SER A 541 -16.86 -1.55 -19.46
C SER A 541 -16.63 -0.21 -20.16
N TYR A 542 -15.41 0.03 -20.60
CA TYR A 542 -15.04 1.03 -21.61
C TYR A 542 -14.93 0.39 -23.02
N ALA A 543 -15.33 -0.88 -23.17
CA ALA A 543 -15.46 -1.48 -24.48
C ALA A 543 -16.63 -0.82 -25.24
N ALA A 544 -16.48 -0.71 -26.57
CA ALA A 544 -17.45 -0.04 -27.43
C ALA A 544 -18.58 -0.95 -27.90
N GLN A 545 -18.49 -2.25 -27.63
CA GLN A 545 -19.55 -3.22 -27.89
C GLN A 545 -19.84 -4.06 -26.64
N GLU A 546 -21.02 -4.68 -26.62
CA GLU A 546 -21.41 -5.63 -25.57
C GLU A 546 -20.45 -6.83 -25.55
N THR A 547 -20.20 -7.32 -24.35
CA THR A 547 -19.30 -8.45 -24.07
C THR A 547 -20.05 -9.52 -23.32
N SER A 548 -19.64 -10.78 -23.47
CA SER A 548 -20.38 -11.93 -22.94
C SER A 548 -19.49 -12.98 -22.29
N ASN A 549 -20.07 -13.82 -21.44
CA ASN A 549 -19.41 -14.95 -20.77
C ASN A 549 -18.10 -14.55 -20.09
N LEU A 550 -18.19 -13.58 -19.18
CA LEU A 550 -17.04 -12.99 -18.51
C LEU A 550 -16.76 -13.66 -17.18
N ASN A 551 -15.50 -13.99 -16.91
CA ASN A 551 -15.01 -14.28 -15.58
C ASN A 551 -14.59 -12.96 -14.92
N VAL A 552 -15.05 -12.72 -13.69
CA VAL A 552 -14.57 -11.61 -12.88
C VAL A 552 -13.41 -12.12 -12.04
N GLU A 553 -12.20 -11.73 -12.43
CA GLU A 553 -10.97 -12.18 -11.79
C GLU A 553 -10.32 -11.04 -11.01
N ALA A 554 -9.79 -11.37 -9.84
CA ALA A 554 -9.08 -10.43 -8.97
C ALA A 554 -7.68 -10.94 -8.64
N GLN A 555 -6.72 -10.03 -8.56
CA GLN A 555 -5.42 -10.26 -7.97
C GLN A 555 -5.30 -9.40 -6.72
N PHE A 556 -4.97 -10.03 -5.59
CA PHE A 556 -4.73 -9.34 -4.34
C PHE A 556 -3.33 -8.72 -4.32
N LYS A 557 -3.21 -7.51 -3.75
CA LYS A 557 -1.95 -6.80 -3.65
C LYS A 557 -0.90 -7.65 -2.91
N GLY A 558 0.27 -7.81 -3.54
CA GLY A 558 1.34 -8.67 -3.01
C GLY A 558 1.19 -10.15 -3.33
N SER A 559 0.23 -10.53 -4.19
CA SER A 559 0.08 -11.89 -4.73
C SER A 559 0.25 -11.89 -6.25
N ASP A 560 0.82 -12.97 -6.79
CA ASP A 560 0.86 -13.22 -8.24
C ASP A 560 -0.34 -14.04 -8.71
N THR A 561 -1.16 -14.54 -7.78
CA THR A 561 -2.28 -15.42 -8.06
C THR A 561 -3.55 -14.63 -8.40
N TRP A 562 -4.18 -15.00 -9.51
CA TRP A 562 -5.53 -14.55 -9.87
C TRP A 562 -6.57 -15.52 -9.31
N LEU A 563 -7.62 -14.98 -8.72
CA LEU A 563 -8.76 -15.73 -8.20
C LEU A 563 -10.06 -15.26 -8.86
N THR A 564 -11.03 -16.16 -8.96
CA THR A 564 -12.34 -15.84 -9.55
C THR A 564 -13.30 -15.38 -8.47
N LEU A 565 -13.86 -14.18 -8.62
CA LEU A 565 -14.89 -13.62 -7.73
C LEU A 565 -16.32 -13.97 -8.15
N GLY A 566 -16.51 -14.34 -9.43
CA GLY A 566 -17.81 -14.61 -10.03
C GLY A 566 -17.74 -14.58 -11.55
N SER A 567 -18.91 -14.66 -12.17
CA SER A 567 -19.06 -14.56 -13.62
C SER A 567 -20.21 -13.63 -14.00
N VAL A 568 -20.14 -13.03 -15.18
CA VAL A 568 -21.17 -12.14 -15.74
C VAL A 568 -21.53 -12.67 -17.13
N GLU A 569 -22.82 -12.89 -17.37
CA GLU A 569 -23.28 -13.40 -18.67
C GLU A 569 -23.13 -12.34 -19.77
N GLN A 570 -23.53 -11.08 -19.50
CA GLN A 570 -23.47 -9.97 -20.44
C GLN A 570 -23.07 -8.68 -19.73
N LEU A 571 -22.16 -7.93 -20.33
CA LEU A 571 -21.76 -6.60 -19.88
C LEU A 571 -21.86 -5.60 -21.05
N PRO A 572 -22.86 -4.71 -21.04
CA PRO A 572 -23.04 -3.71 -22.09
C PRO A 572 -21.87 -2.73 -22.23
N ALA A 573 -21.68 -2.24 -23.47
CA ALA A 573 -20.68 -1.24 -23.82
C ALA A 573 -20.82 0.04 -23.00
N PHE A 574 -19.71 0.70 -22.63
CA PHE A 574 -19.72 2.01 -21.97
C PHE A 574 -20.68 2.11 -20.77
N ASN A 575 -20.60 1.16 -19.85
CA ASN A 575 -21.42 1.13 -18.64
C ASN A 575 -20.61 0.73 -17.43
N GLN A 576 -21.04 1.25 -16.27
CA GLN A 576 -20.62 0.78 -14.96
C GLN A 576 -21.82 0.23 -14.20
N TYR A 577 -21.62 -0.88 -13.52
CA TYR A 577 -22.59 -1.52 -12.63
C TYR A 577 -21.99 -1.59 -11.23
N LYS A 578 -22.71 -1.09 -10.23
CA LYS A 578 -22.35 -1.25 -8.81
C LYS A 578 -23.31 -2.24 -8.18
N ILE A 579 -22.75 -3.35 -7.70
CA ILE A 579 -23.47 -4.50 -7.12
C ILE A 579 -23.10 -4.63 -5.65
N GLU A 580 -24.05 -4.98 -4.79
CA GLU A 580 -23.79 -5.32 -3.38
C GLU A 580 -23.18 -6.72 -3.30
N GLN A 581 -21.86 -6.78 -3.45
CA GLN A 581 -21.06 -7.99 -3.38
C GLN A 581 -19.76 -7.67 -2.66
N LYS A 582 -19.55 -8.31 -1.51
CA LYS A 582 -18.32 -8.22 -0.71
C LYS A 582 -17.43 -9.42 -0.98
N VAL A 583 -16.12 -9.24 -0.77
CA VAL A 583 -15.21 -10.37 -0.58
C VAL A 583 -15.49 -10.96 0.79
N VAL A 584 -15.74 -12.26 0.84
CA VAL A 584 -16.20 -12.97 2.03
C VAL A 584 -15.00 -13.55 2.77
N ASP A 585 -14.99 -13.31 4.07
CA ASP A 585 -13.99 -13.87 4.98
C ASP A 585 -14.18 -15.39 5.09
N ASN A 586 -13.08 -16.15 5.13
CA ASN A 586 -13.10 -17.61 5.22
C ASN A 586 -13.83 -18.33 4.07
N TYR A 587 -13.97 -17.69 2.90
CA TYR A 587 -14.45 -18.32 1.67
C TYR A 587 -13.27 -18.73 0.78
N ALA A 588 -13.27 -19.97 0.31
CA ALA A 588 -12.21 -20.51 -0.54
C ALA A 588 -12.45 -20.13 -2.02
N TYR A 589 -11.95 -18.98 -2.46
CA TYR A 589 -12.06 -18.55 -3.86
C TYR A 589 -11.16 -19.40 -4.76
N PRO A 590 -11.65 -19.95 -5.88
CA PRO A 590 -10.83 -20.74 -6.78
C PRO A 590 -9.85 -19.83 -7.53
N THR A 591 -8.63 -20.31 -7.72
CA THR A 591 -7.68 -19.68 -8.64
C THR A 591 -8.24 -19.68 -10.06
N SER A 592 -7.86 -18.71 -10.89
CA SER A 592 -8.36 -18.63 -12.28
C SER A 592 -7.99 -19.85 -13.13
N ASP A 593 -6.96 -20.62 -12.75
CA ASP A 593 -6.61 -21.89 -13.39
C ASP A 593 -7.40 -23.10 -12.84
N GLY A 594 -8.20 -22.90 -11.78
CA GLY A 594 -9.04 -23.91 -11.16
C GLY A 594 -8.30 -24.99 -10.36
N THR A 595 -7.01 -24.81 -10.08
CA THR A 595 -6.18 -25.85 -9.43
C THR A 595 -6.02 -25.69 -7.92
N GLN A 596 -6.19 -24.47 -7.41
CA GLN A 596 -5.95 -24.09 -6.01
C GLN A 596 -7.07 -23.18 -5.51
N SER A 597 -6.97 -22.73 -4.26
CA SER A 597 -7.90 -21.78 -3.65
C SER A 597 -7.18 -20.70 -2.86
N VAL A 598 -7.81 -19.53 -2.78
CA VAL A 598 -7.37 -18.41 -1.95
C VAL A 598 -8.45 -18.10 -0.93
N THR A 599 -8.07 -18.12 0.35
CA THR A 599 -8.92 -17.73 1.47
C THR A 599 -8.39 -16.45 2.10
N PHE A 600 -9.29 -15.53 2.44
CA PHE A 600 -8.96 -14.31 3.18
C PHE A 600 -9.40 -14.42 4.63
N TYR A 601 -8.59 -13.86 5.54
CA TYR A 601 -8.92 -13.70 6.95
C TYR A 601 -8.76 -12.24 7.39
N GLY A 602 -9.72 -11.76 8.18
CA GLY A 602 -9.81 -10.38 8.67
C GLY A 602 -10.39 -9.38 7.66
N ILE A 603 -10.66 -9.78 6.41
CA ILE A 603 -11.13 -8.85 5.37
C ILE A 603 -12.53 -8.29 5.65
N GLY A 604 -13.33 -9.00 6.45
CA GLY A 604 -14.65 -8.52 6.90
C GLY A 604 -14.57 -7.42 7.98
N ASP A 605 -13.49 -7.40 8.75
CA ASP A 605 -13.37 -6.62 9.98
C ASP A 605 -12.71 -5.26 9.78
N VAL A 606 -11.91 -5.11 8.71
CA VAL A 606 -11.26 -3.86 8.30
C VAL A 606 -12.23 -2.70 8.15
N SER A 607 -11.87 -1.49 8.56
CA SER A 607 -12.77 -0.34 8.49
C SER A 607 -13.04 0.10 7.05
N TYR A 608 -12.10 -0.12 6.14
CA TYR A 608 -12.29 0.07 4.70
C TYR A 608 -11.35 -0.83 3.86
N LEU A 609 -11.66 -0.98 2.57
CA LEU A 609 -10.76 -1.65 1.62
C LEU A 609 -10.01 -0.61 0.76
N PRO A 610 -8.67 -0.57 0.81
CA PRO A 610 -7.87 0.27 -0.06
C PRO A 610 -8.19 0.05 -1.54
N SER A 611 -8.22 1.13 -2.31
CA SER A 611 -8.63 1.08 -3.71
C SER A 611 -7.66 0.30 -4.59
N ASP A 612 -6.43 0.10 -4.13
CA ASP A 612 -5.34 -0.61 -4.79
C ASP A 612 -5.11 -2.02 -4.21
N LEU A 613 -5.99 -2.48 -3.33
CA LEU A 613 -5.89 -3.80 -2.71
C LEU A 613 -6.20 -4.94 -3.70
N PHE A 614 -7.17 -4.72 -4.59
CA PHE A 614 -7.53 -5.66 -5.66
C PHE A 614 -7.33 -5.03 -7.03
N ASP A 615 -6.59 -5.71 -7.90
CA ASP A 615 -6.63 -5.46 -9.34
C ASP A 615 -7.68 -6.41 -9.94
N ILE A 616 -8.77 -5.86 -10.47
CA ILE A 616 -9.89 -6.64 -11.02
C ILE A 616 -9.95 -6.46 -12.53
N ARG A 617 -9.95 -7.59 -13.23
CA ARG A 617 -10.13 -7.68 -14.68
C ARG A 617 -11.32 -8.58 -15.00
N LEU A 618 -11.87 -8.38 -16.19
CA LEU A 618 -12.85 -9.31 -16.75
C LEU A 618 -12.25 -9.97 -17.98
N THR A 619 -12.26 -11.30 -18.00
CA THR A 619 -11.68 -12.14 -19.07
C THR A 619 -12.76 -13.05 -19.64
N SER A 620 -12.51 -13.67 -20.80
CA SER A 620 -13.40 -14.70 -21.33
C SER A 620 -12.63 -15.75 -22.11
N GLU A 621 -13.02 -17.00 -21.94
CA GLU A 621 -12.52 -18.12 -22.75
C GLU A 621 -13.30 -18.29 -24.07
N THR A 622 -14.45 -17.64 -24.22
CA THR A 622 -15.36 -17.87 -25.35
C THR A 622 -15.64 -16.62 -26.18
N ASP A 623 -15.55 -15.43 -25.60
CA ASP A 623 -15.74 -14.17 -26.32
C ASP A 623 -14.42 -13.74 -26.99
N GLU A 624 -14.33 -13.97 -28.30
CA GLU A 624 -13.14 -13.65 -29.12
C GLU A 624 -12.81 -12.15 -29.14
N PHE A 625 -13.80 -11.27 -28.96
CA PHE A 625 -13.53 -9.84 -28.86
C PHE A 625 -12.86 -9.51 -27.53
N VAL A 626 -13.34 -10.08 -26.43
CA VAL A 626 -12.76 -9.89 -25.09
C VAL A 626 -11.29 -10.32 -25.08
N LYS A 627 -10.97 -11.51 -25.61
CA LYS A 627 -9.58 -12.01 -25.72
C LYS A 627 -8.63 -11.02 -26.40
N LYS A 628 -9.11 -10.31 -27.44
CA LYS A 628 -8.31 -9.32 -28.16
C LYS A 628 -8.05 -8.05 -27.36
N ILE A 629 -8.87 -7.69 -26.37
CA ILE A 629 -8.77 -6.42 -25.64
C ILE A 629 -8.28 -6.56 -24.19
N THR A 630 -8.14 -7.78 -23.67
CA THR A 630 -7.66 -8.04 -22.30
C THR A 630 -6.17 -8.36 -22.22
N ASP A 631 -5.57 -8.86 -23.30
CA ASP A 631 -4.20 -9.39 -23.32
C ASP A 631 -3.12 -8.35 -23.68
N PHE A 632 -3.41 -7.07 -23.45
CA PHE A 632 -2.47 -5.99 -23.72
C PHE A 632 -1.34 -5.95 -22.68
N ARG A 633 -0.09 -5.94 -23.17
CA ARG A 633 1.11 -5.73 -22.33
C ARG A 633 1.26 -4.29 -21.84
N MET A 634 0.62 -3.34 -22.54
CA MET A 634 0.80 -1.92 -22.32
C MET A 634 0.05 -1.40 -21.09
N LYS A 635 0.66 -0.46 -20.37
CA LYS A 635 0.13 0.13 -19.13
C LYS A 635 -0.44 1.55 -19.33
N TRP A 636 -0.77 1.92 -20.57
CA TRP A 636 -1.23 3.28 -20.89
C TRP A 636 -2.46 3.65 -20.11
N SER A 637 -2.44 4.83 -19.49
CA SER A 637 -3.62 5.41 -18.82
C SER A 637 -4.24 6.44 -19.74
N LEU A 638 -5.43 6.16 -20.27
CA LEU A 638 -6.16 7.06 -21.14
C LEU A 638 -7.03 7.99 -20.29
N SER A 639 -7.12 9.25 -20.69
CA SER A 639 -8.10 10.21 -20.19
C SER A 639 -8.40 11.24 -21.29
N PHE A 640 -9.42 12.07 -21.10
CA PHE A 640 -9.76 13.10 -22.06
C PHE A 640 -9.26 14.47 -21.60
N GLY A 641 -8.51 15.14 -22.47
CA GLY A 641 -7.92 16.44 -22.15
C GLY A 641 -8.96 17.57 -22.11
N LYS A 642 -8.82 18.45 -21.12
CA LYS A 642 -9.66 19.65 -20.96
C LYS A 642 -9.20 20.77 -21.90
N TYR A 643 -9.43 20.57 -23.19
CA TYR A 643 -9.09 21.52 -24.26
C TYR A 643 -10.31 22.17 -24.91
N SER A 644 -10.10 23.35 -25.48
CA SER A 644 -11.07 24.14 -26.22
C SER A 644 -10.38 25.04 -27.24
N ARG A 645 -11.14 25.78 -28.05
CA ARG A 645 -10.57 26.79 -28.97
C ARG A 645 -9.73 27.87 -28.29
N ALA A 646 -9.96 28.11 -26.99
CA ALA A 646 -9.13 29.05 -26.22
C ALA A 646 -7.68 28.57 -26.11
N ASP A 647 -7.44 27.27 -26.29
CA ASP A 647 -6.14 26.61 -26.20
C ASP A 647 -5.44 26.51 -27.57
N GLY A 648 -5.95 27.19 -28.60
CA GLY A 648 -5.40 27.19 -29.95
C GLY A 648 -6.19 26.30 -30.91
N HIS A 649 -5.52 25.37 -31.59
CA HIS A 649 -6.14 24.45 -32.57
C HIS A 649 -6.82 23.23 -31.94
N TRP A 650 -7.37 23.40 -30.74
CA TRP A 650 -8.09 22.37 -30.00
C TRP A 650 -9.58 22.63 -29.99
N GLU A 651 -10.34 21.56 -29.82
CA GLU A 651 -11.79 21.59 -29.65
C GLU A 651 -12.21 20.80 -28.40
N LYS A 652 -13.40 21.10 -27.91
CA LYS A 652 -13.97 20.35 -26.80
C LYS A 652 -14.26 18.92 -27.25
N ILE A 653 -13.82 17.93 -26.48
CA ILE A 653 -14.24 16.56 -26.75
C ILE A 653 -15.75 16.41 -26.44
N THR A 654 -16.46 15.69 -27.31
CA THR A 654 -17.87 15.34 -27.12
C THR A 654 -18.02 13.82 -26.96
N PRO A 655 -19.17 13.31 -26.49
CA PRO A 655 -19.37 11.88 -26.28
C PRO A 655 -19.06 11.02 -27.51
N VAL A 656 -19.47 11.45 -28.71
CA VAL A 656 -19.23 10.69 -29.95
C VAL A 656 -17.74 10.59 -30.31
N TYR A 657 -16.95 11.65 -30.08
CA TYR A 657 -15.49 11.62 -30.24
C TYR A 657 -14.81 10.79 -29.16
N ALA A 658 -15.29 10.85 -27.91
CA ALA A 658 -14.76 10.08 -26.80
C ALA A 658 -14.93 8.57 -27.00
N ARG A 659 -16.12 8.13 -27.43
CA ARG A 659 -16.38 6.71 -27.77
C ARG A 659 -15.50 6.24 -28.93
N GLU A 660 -15.37 7.07 -29.97
CA GLU A 660 -14.52 6.73 -31.13
C GLU A 660 -13.04 6.66 -30.75
N TRP A 661 -12.58 7.50 -29.83
CA TRP A 661 -11.22 7.42 -29.28
C TRP A 661 -10.93 6.08 -28.61
N MET A 662 -11.88 5.53 -27.84
CA MET A 662 -11.71 4.22 -27.22
C MET A 662 -11.54 3.11 -28.26
N ILE A 663 -12.26 3.21 -29.38
CA ILE A 663 -12.12 2.28 -30.50
C ILE A 663 -10.73 2.42 -31.16
N ILE A 664 -10.33 3.65 -31.49
CA ILE A 664 -9.03 3.94 -32.11
C ILE A 664 -7.89 3.45 -31.22
N MET A 665 -7.92 3.77 -29.93
CA MET A 665 -6.85 3.41 -29.01
C MET A 665 -6.77 1.90 -28.75
N ALA A 666 -7.91 1.19 -28.70
CA ALA A 666 -7.91 -0.27 -28.59
C ALA A 666 -7.34 -0.96 -29.84
N ASN A 667 -7.70 -0.50 -31.04
CA ASN A 667 -7.11 -1.02 -32.28
C ASN A 667 -5.62 -0.71 -32.37
N PHE A 668 -5.22 0.52 -32.02
CA PHE A 668 -3.82 0.94 -32.02
C PHE A 668 -2.97 0.16 -31.00
N ALA A 669 -3.53 -0.06 -29.81
CA ALA A 669 -2.95 -0.91 -28.78
C ALA A 669 -2.78 -2.36 -29.26
N TYR A 670 -3.80 -2.92 -29.91
CA TYR A 670 -3.72 -4.26 -30.50
C TYR A 670 -2.60 -4.37 -31.54
N VAL A 671 -2.47 -3.38 -32.42
CA VAL A 671 -1.37 -3.30 -33.39
C VAL A 671 -0.02 -3.29 -32.68
N ILE A 672 0.19 -2.42 -31.69
CA ILE A 672 1.47 -2.31 -30.97
C ILE A 672 1.77 -3.56 -30.13
N ASN A 673 0.75 -4.23 -29.59
CA ASN A 673 0.91 -5.46 -28.82
C ASN A 673 1.29 -6.67 -29.69
N SER A 674 1.12 -6.57 -31.01
CA SER A 674 1.20 -7.72 -31.90
C SER A 674 2.63 -8.20 -32.16
N PRO A 675 2.82 -9.51 -32.43
CA PRO A 675 4.11 -10.05 -32.87
C PRO A 675 4.64 -9.38 -34.13
N GLU A 676 3.76 -8.97 -35.05
CA GLU A 676 4.15 -8.27 -36.28
C GLU A 676 4.75 -6.90 -35.99
N PHE A 677 4.17 -6.12 -35.07
CA PHE A 677 4.75 -4.83 -34.69
C PHE A 677 6.11 -5.03 -34.01
N GLU A 678 6.19 -5.95 -33.05
CA GLU A 678 7.45 -6.25 -32.35
C GLU A 678 8.53 -6.72 -33.33
N HIS A 679 8.19 -7.61 -34.26
CA HIS A 679 9.12 -8.08 -35.29
C HIS A 679 9.60 -6.95 -36.19
N LEU A 680 8.69 -6.09 -36.68
CA LEU A 680 9.05 -4.95 -37.50
C LEU A 680 9.89 -3.92 -36.74
N TRP A 681 9.62 -3.73 -35.44
CA TRP A 681 10.37 -2.79 -34.60
C TRP A 681 11.84 -3.22 -34.51
N PHE A 682 12.08 -4.48 -34.15
CA PHE A 682 13.45 -5.01 -34.00
C PHE A 682 14.15 -5.33 -35.32
N ASN A 683 13.42 -5.33 -36.45
CA ASN A 683 13.97 -5.54 -37.79
C ASN A 683 13.65 -4.35 -38.71
N TYR A 684 13.59 -3.13 -38.17
CA TYR A 684 13.10 -1.97 -38.90
C TYR A 684 13.88 -1.73 -40.18
N LYS A 685 15.22 -1.78 -40.12
CA LYS A 685 16.08 -1.61 -41.30
C LYS A 685 15.75 -2.58 -42.41
N GLN A 686 15.63 -3.87 -42.10
CA GLN A 686 15.37 -4.92 -43.10
C GLN A 686 13.94 -4.90 -43.63
N SER A 687 13.00 -4.33 -42.87
CA SER A 687 11.58 -4.28 -43.22
C SER A 687 11.19 -2.95 -43.84
N ILE A 688 10.73 -2.00 -43.02
CA ILE A 688 10.21 -0.70 -43.45
C ILE A 688 11.34 0.20 -43.97
N GLY A 689 12.54 0.06 -43.41
CA GLY A 689 13.76 0.78 -43.80
C GLY A 689 14.38 0.33 -45.13
N GLY A 690 13.80 -0.67 -45.81
CA GLY A 690 14.20 -1.08 -47.16
C GLY A 690 15.63 -1.64 -47.28
N GLY A 691 16.22 -2.11 -46.19
CA GLY A 691 17.59 -2.58 -46.08
C GLY A 691 18.64 -1.48 -45.88
N GLU A 692 18.25 -0.21 -46.00
CA GLU A 692 19.17 0.92 -46.09
C GLU A 692 19.09 1.85 -44.88
N HIS A 693 17.89 2.02 -44.29
CA HIS A 693 17.62 3.05 -43.28
C HIS A 693 17.25 2.47 -41.92
N GLU A 694 17.98 2.87 -40.88
CA GLU A 694 17.59 2.60 -39.48
C GLU A 694 16.53 3.59 -39.00
N PHE A 695 15.79 3.21 -37.95
CA PHE A 695 15.02 4.17 -37.16
C PHE A 695 15.99 5.18 -36.53
N TYR A 696 15.59 6.44 -36.39
CA TYR A 696 16.46 7.49 -35.86
C TYR A 696 15.74 8.47 -34.94
N GLY A 697 16.47 9.01 -33.96
CA GLY A 697 16.01 9.99 -32.98
C GLY A 697 16.12 11.45 -33.46
N ASN A 698 16.10 12.39 -32.51
CA ASN A 698 16.02 13.83 -32.80
C ASN A 698 17.26 14.43 -33.49
N ALA A 699 18.42 13.76 -33.46
CA ALA A 699 19.59 14.20 -34.22
C ALA A 699 19.46 13.90 -35.72
N GLY A 700 18.40 13.19 -36.13
CA GLY A 700 18.15 12.82 -37.51
C GLY A 700 18.95 11.58 -37.95
N PRO A 701 18.96 11.28 -39.26
CA PRO A 701 19.57 10.08 -39.82
C PRO A 701 21.11 10.18 -39.90
N VAL A 702 21.78 10.30 -38.75
CA VAL A 702 23.24 10.45 -38.60
C VAL A 702 23.82 9.49 -37.55
N TYR A 703 25.10 9.17 -37.65
CA TYR A 703 25.82 8.36 -36.65
C TYR A 703 26.35 9.25 -35.51
N ALA A 704 25.43 9.68 -34.63
CA ALA A 704 25.73 10.48 -33.44
C ALA A 704 24.71 10.17 -32.33
N PRO A 705 24.96 10.56 -31.06
CA PRO A 705 23.97 10.40 -29.98
C PRO A 705 22.61 11.00 -30.37
N GLY A 706 21.54 10.22 -30.24
CA GLY A 706 20.19 10.61 -30.66
C GLY A 706 19.94 10.55 -32.17
N GLY A 707 20.86 9.99 -32.95
CA GLY A 707 20.74 9.74 -34.39
C GLY A 707 20.15 8.35 -34.70
N TYR A 708 20.76 7.59 -35.60
CA TYR A 708 20.35 6.21 -35.89
C TYR A 708 20.38 5.32 -34.63
N PHE A 709 19.35 4.47 -34.48
CA PHE A 709 19.18 3.62 -33.32
C PHE A 709 20.17 2.45 -33.29
N SER A 710 20.70 2.19 -32.09
CA SER A 710 21.41 0.95 -31.76
C SER A 710 20.43 -0.13 -31.29
N SER A 711 20.92 -1.36 -31.08
CA SER A 711 20.12 -2.45 -30.47
C SER A 711 19.53 -2.05 -29.12
N ASP A 712 20.31 -1.32 -28.32
CA ASP A 712 19.94 -0.92 -26.97
C ASP A 712 18.85 0.14 -27.01
N ASP A 713 18.87 1.03 -28.01
CA ASP A 713 17.80 2.00 -28.24
C ASP A 713 16.47 1.33 -28.58
N TYR A 714 16.48 0.33 -29.47
CA TYR A 714 15.25 -0.41 -29.81
C TYR A 714 14.66 -1.10 -28.57
N GLN A 715 15.49 -1.75 -27.75
CA GLN A 715 15.03 -2.42 -26.53
C GLN A 715 14.46 -1.43 -25.51
N ARG A 716 15.20 -0.35 -25.25
CA ARG A 716 14.80 0.70 -24.31
C ARG A 716 13.48 1.34 -24.74
N ILE A 717 13.36 1.76 -26.00
CA ILE A 717 12.15 2.42 -26.50
C ILE A 717 10.96 1.46 -26.58
N PHE A 718 11.18 0.18 -26.94
CA PHE A 718 10.09 -0.81 -26.92
C PHE A 718 9.54 -0.99 -25.51
N LYS A 719 10.41 -1.04 -24.50
CA LYS A 719 9.99 -1.04 -23.09
C LYS A 719 9.21 0.23 -22.74
N GLU A 720 9.70 1.40 -23.15
CA GLU A 720 9.01 2.68 -22.94
C GLU A 720 7.64 2.73 -23.65
N PHE A 721 7.46 2.09 -24.81
CA PHE A 721 6.15 1.93 -25.45
C PHE A 721 5.19 1.15 -24.55
N MET A 722 5.62 0.02 -24.00
CA MET A 722 4.78 -0.80 -23.11
C MET A 722 4.48 -0.08 -21.80
N GLU A 723 5.43 0.70 -21.28
CA GLU A 723 5.35 1.35 -19.97
C GLU A 723 4.88 2.81 -20.01
N ARG A 724 4.54 3.35 -21.19
CA ARG A 724 4.08 4.75 -21.32
C ARG A 724 2.95 5.06 -20.35
N GLY A 725 3.08 6.20 -19.67
CA GLY A 725 2.16 6.66 -18.63
C GLY A 725 0.84 7.24 -19.18
N GLY A 726 0.43 8.40 -18.66
CA GLY A 726 -0.81 9.06 -19.06
C GLY A 726 -0.82 9.50 -20.53
N ILE A 727 -1.98 9.34 -21.18
CA ILE A 727 -2.29 9.84 -22.52
C ILE A 727 -3.62 10.59 -22.46
N ARG A 728 -3.55 11.92 -22.55
CA ARG A 728 -4.68 12.85 -22.65
C ARG A 728 -5.10 12.99 -24.09
N LEU A 729 -6.21 12.36 -24.41
CA LEU A 729 -6.83 12.31 -25.73
C LEU A 729 -7.59 13.62 -26.00
N GLY A 730 -7.50 14.15 -27.22
CA GLY A 730 -8.19 15.38 -27.58
C GLY A 730 -8.58 15.46 -29.05
N VAL A 731 -9.29 16.53 -29.41
CA VAL A 731 -9.76 16.79 -30.78
C VAL A 731 -9.10 18.05 -31.30
N THR A 732 -8.56 18.00 -32.51
CA THR A 732 -7.83 19.13 -33.12
C THR A 732 -8.45 19.58 -34.45
N THR A 733 -8.03 20.76 -34.90
CA THR A 733 -8.43 21.33 -36.20
C THR A 733 -7.23 21.93 -36.94
N ILE A 734 -6.10 21.21 -36.96
CA ILE A 734 -4.82 21.73 -37.47
C ILE A 734 -4.42 21.15 -38.84
N GLY A 735 -5.15 20.14 -39.33
CA GLY A 735 -4.85 19.43 -40.58
C GLY A 735 -4.23 18.04 -40.39
N GLY A 736 -4.21 17.52 -39.15
CA GLY A 736 -3.61 16.22 -38.83
C GLY A 736 -3.85 15.86 -37.38
N GLY A 737 -3.00 16.38 -36.49
CA GLY A 737 -3.10 16.19 -35.05
C GLY A 737 -2.10 17.05 -34.28
N LEU A 738 -2.12 16.90 -32.96
CA LEU A 738 -1.16 17.50 -32.03
C LEU A 738 -0.77 16.47 -30.96
N GLY A 739 0.50 16.13 -30.89
CA GLY A 739 1.07 15.26 -29.87
C GLY A 739 2.23 15.91 -29.10
N GLY A 740 2.56 15.35 -27.94
CA GLY A 740 3.73 15.74 -27.16
C GLY A 740 3.56 15.51 -25.67
N GLY A 741 4.60 14.97 -25.01
CA GLY A 741 4.50 14.57 -23.61
C GLY A 741 3.36 13.57 -23.40
N ASP A 742 2.39 13.90 -22.56
CA ASP A 742 1.21 13.09 -22.30
C ASP A 742 0.02 13.41 -23.23
N VAL A 743 0.16 14.27 -24.24
CA VAL A 743 -0.95 14.71 -25.10
C VAL A 743 -1.01 13.93 -26.41
N LEU A 744 -2.22 13.59 -26.86
CA LEU A 744 -2.51 12.98 -28.16
C LEU A 744 -3.86 13.49 -28.72
N GLY A 745 -3.80 14.40 -29.69
CA GLY A 745 -4.96 14.96 -30.38
C GLY A 745 -4.93 14.66 -31.87
N ILE A 746 -6.11 14.41 -32.47
CA ILE A 746 -6.24 14.21 -33.92
C ILE A 746 -7.45 14.96 -34.47
N ASP A 747 -7.41 15.21 -35.78
CA ASP A 747 -8.48 15.89 -36.52
C ASP A 747 -9.67 14.96 -36.83
N THR A 748 -10.86 15.56 -37.04
CA THR A 748 -12.13 14.85 -37.29
C THR A 748 -12.07 13.79 -38.39
N TRP A 749 -11.31 14.02 -39.45
CA TRP A 749 -11.23 13.07 -40.57
C TRP A 749 -10.56 11.74 -40.18
N ASN A 750 -9.73 11.70 -39.13
CA ASN A 750 -9.13 10.46 -38.63
C ASN A 750 -10.18 9.56 -37.98
N TYR A 751 -11.04 10.12 -37.14
CA TYR A 751 -12.20 9.43 -36.55
C TYR A 751 -13.14 8.88 -37.61
N TYR A 752 -13.25 9.58 -38.74
CA TYR A 752 -14.12 9.19 -39.84
C TYR A 752 -13.57 8.04 -40.70
N ALA A 753 -12.24 7.85 -40.76
CA ALA A 753 -11.60 7.03 -41.80
C ALA A 753 -10.78 5.83 -41.29
N HIS A 754 -10.48 5.73 -39.99
CA HIS A 754 -9.50 4.76 -39.45
C HIS A 754 -9.83 3.27 -39.66
N TYR A 755 -11.11 2.92 -39.92
CA TYR A 755 -11.54 1.57 -40.33
C TYR A 755 -11.15 1.20 -41.76
N TYR A 756 -10.70 2.17 -42.56
CA TYR A 756 -10.46 2.04 -43.99
C TYR A 756 -9.01 2.38 -44.33
N LYS A 757 -8.74 2.98 -45.49
CA LYS A 757 -7.38 3.21 -46.02
C LYS A 757 -6.55 4.24 -45.26
N SER A 758 -7.12 5.12 -44.42
CA SER A 758 -6.45 6.33 -43.94
C SER A 758 -6.76 6.63 -42.47
N GLY A 759 -5.97 7.51 -41.83
CA GLY A 759 -6.23 8.03 -40.48
C GLY A 759 -5.24 7.56 -39.42
N ILE A 760 -5.05 6.25 -39.25
CA ILE A 760 -4.25 5.75 -38.12
C ILE A 760 -2.75 6.14 -38.17
N GLY A 761 -2.18 6.34 -39.36
CA GLY A 761 -0.80 6.80 -39.46
C GLY A 761 -0.58 8.13 -38.71
N VAL A 762 -1.58 9.01 -38.67
CA VAL A 762 -1.54 10.24 -37.89
C VAL A 762 -1.51 9.93 -36.39
N VAL A 763 -2.31 8.97 -35.91
CA VAL A 763 -2.25 8.52 -34.52
C VAL A 763 -0.84 8.05 -34.16
N GLY A 764 -0.20 7.25 -35.03
CA GLY A 764 1.19 6.81 -34.85
C GLY A 764 2.20 7.97 -34.83
N HIS A 765 2.03 8.96 -35.71
CA HIS A 765 2.85 10.19 -35.77
C HIS A 765 2.75 11.00 -34.47
N GLU A 766 1.53 11.30 -34.05
CA GLU A 766 1.27 12.12 -32.86
C GLU A 766 1.62 11.38 -31.58
N PHE A 767 1.41 10.05 -31.53
CA PHE A 767 1.86 9.21 -30.44
C PHE A 767 3.39 9.27 -30.29
N GLY A 768 4.12 9.29 -31.41
CA GLY A 768 5.57 9.40 -31.45
C GLY A 768 6.15 10.69 -30.85
N HIS A 769 5.36 11.77 -30.77
CA HIS A 769 5.81 13.04 -30.21
C HIS A 769 6.16 12.98 -28.71
N HIS A 770 5.83 11.88 -28.04
CA HIS A 770 6.32 11.61 -26.69
C HIS A 770 7.85 11.50 -26.62
N TRP A 771 8.47 10.90 -27.64
CA TRP A 771 9.93 10.67 -27.67
C TRP A 771 10.68 11.62 -28.60
N GLY A 772 10.00 12.12 -29.63
CA GLY A 772 10.65 12.80 -30.74
C GLY A 772 9.92 14.01 -31.29
N SER A 773 10.60 14.69 -32.20
CA SER A 773 10.04 15.76 -33.01
C SER A 773 9.93 15.34 -34.48
N HIS A 774 9.49 16.25 -35.34
CA HIS A 774 9.48 16.05 -36.80
C HIS A 774 10.87 15.74 -37.40
N SER A 775 11.95 16.00 -36.66
CA SER A 775 13.32 15.64 -37.05
C SER A 775 13.68 14.17 -36.83
N SER A 776 12.79 13.38 -36.22
CA SER A 776 13.01 11.98 -35.84
C SER A 776 12.03 11.03 -36.55
N SER A 777 12.37 9.74 -36.63
CA SER A 777 11.46 8.70 -37.14
C SER A 777 10.20 8.50 -36.29
N PHE A 778 10.12 9.07 -35.08
CA PHE A 778 8.90 9.01 -34.27
C PHE A 778 7.75 9.81 -34.86
N SER A 779 8.03 10.98 -35.43
CA SER A 779 7.00 11.91 -35.92
C SER A 779 7.39 12.52 -37.26
N SER A 780 8.12 11.78 -38.09
CA SER A 780 8.43 12.21 -39.45
C SER A 780 7.36 11.73 -40.42
N TYR A 781 7.02 12.59 -41.38
CA TYR A 781 5.96 12.30 -42.34
C TYR A 781 6.29 11.10 -43.23
N SER A 782 5.33 10.18 -43.36
CA SER A 782 5.36 9.02 -44.28
C SER A 782 6.52 8.02 -44.07
N THR A 783 7.21 8.08 -42.94
CA THR A 783 8.25 7.12 -42.52
C THR A 783 8.07 6.76 -41.04
N GLY A 784 8.93 5.89 -40.50
CA GLY A 784 8.99 5.58 -39.08
C GLY A 784 7.65 5.14 -38.48
N MET A 785 7.29 5.70 -37.32
CA MET A 785 6.07 5.30 -36.58
C MET A 785 4.78 5.57 -37.35
N GLN A 786 4.70 6.68 -38.10
CA GLN A 786 3.52 6.96 -38.93
C GLN A 786 3.30 5.86 -39.96
N ARG A 787 4.36 5.48 -40.69
CA ARG A 787 4.26 4.49 -41.76
C ARG A 787 4.05 3.09 -41.21
N MET A 788 4.77 2.73 -40.16
CA MET A 788 4.68 1.44 -39.49
C MET A 788 3.27 1.18 -38.95
N SER A 789 2.73 2.12 -38.19
CA SER A 789 1.37 2.01 -37.63
C SER A 789 0.32 1.90 -38.73
N GLN A 790 0.43 2.74 -39.77
CA GLN A 790 -0.48 2.71 -40.91
C GLN A 790 -0.47 1.34 -41.62
N ASP A 791 0.70 0.84 -42.01
CA ASP A 791 0.77 -0.35 -42.87
C ASP A 791 0.44 -1.65 -42.12
N ILE A 792 0.81 -1.77 -40.84
CA ILE A 792 0.40 -2.92 -40.01
C ILE A 792 -1.12 -2.90 -39.80
N GLN A 793 -1.70 -1.75 -39.44
CA GLN A 793 -3.14 -1.65 -39.27
C GLN A 793 -3.89 -1.99 -40.55
N GLN A 794 -3.43 -1.50 -41.72
CA GLN A 794 -4.06 -1.86 -43.00
C GLN A 794 -4.01 -3.34 -43.30
N MET A 795 -2.89 -4.00 -42.99
CA MET A 795 -2.76 -5.45 -43.10
C MET A 795 -3.80 -6.15 -42.21
N MET A 796 -3.91 -5.74 -40.94
CA MET A 796 -4.83 -6.34 -39.97
C MET A 796 -6.30 -6.07 -40.31
N ILE A 797 -6.64 -4.90 -40.86
CA ILE A 797 -7.99 -4.63 -41.41
C ILE A 797 -8.30 -5.62 -42.54
N ARG A 798 -7.37 -5.80 -43.48
CA ARG A 798 -7.57 -6.74 -44.59
C ARG A 798 -7.73 -8.19 -44.11
N ARG A 799 -6.99 -8.58 -43.07
CA ARG A 799 -7.05 -9.91 -42.46
C ARG A 799 -8.20 -10.10 -41.46
N GLN A 800 -8.96 -9.04 -41.16
CA GLN A 800 -10.05 -9.05 -40.18
C GLN A 800 -9.58 -9.40 -38.75
N GLU A 801 -8.39 -8.94 -38.38
CA GLU A 801 -7.73 -9.30 -37.12
C GLU A 801 -8.01 -8.29 -35.99
N LEU A 802 -8.26 -7.01 -36.31
CA LEU A 802 -8.45 -5.98 -35.29
C LEU A 802 -9.65 -6.25 -34.37
N PRO A 803 -9.63 -5.74 -33.12
CA PRO A 803 -10.77 -5.81 -32.21
C PRO A 803 -12.03 -5.15 -32.80
N TYR A 804 -11.88 -3.95 -33.38
CA TYR A 804 -13.00 -3.18 -33.91
C TYR A 804 -12.84 -2.92 -35.41
N LEU A 805 -13.73 -3.52 -36.21
CA LEU A 805 -13.74 -3.39 -37.68
C LEU A 805 -15.07 -2.86 -38.22
N ASP A 806 -16.13 -2.91 -37.42
CA ASP A 806 -17.45 -2.41 -37.80
C ASP A 806 -17.60 -0.94 -37.43
N ASP A 807 -17.69 -0.08 -38.45
CA ASP A 807 -17.86 1.36 -38.27
C ASP A 807 -19.27 1.76 -37.79
N ASN A 808 -20.20 0.79 -37.66
CA ASN A 808 -21.51 1.00 -37.05
C ASN A 808 -21.50 0.98 -35.52
N ILE A 809 -20.44 0.46 -34.89
CA ILE A 809 -20.36 0.29 -33.42
C ILE A 809 -20.63 1.62 -32.70
N ASN A 810 -19.91 2.68 -33.07
CA ASN A 810 -20.22 4.04 -32.62
C ASN A 810 -21.00 4.85 -33.69
N SER A 811 -21.06 4.35 -34.93
CA SER A 811 -21.72 5.02 -36.06
C SER A 811 -21.25 6.48 -36.25
N PHE A 812 -19.98 6.79 -35.96
CA PHE A 812 -19.42 8.15 -36.03
C PHE A 812 -19.70 8.83 -37.37
N TYR A 813 -19.71 8.04 -38.45
CA TYR A 813 -19.95 8.56 -39.79
C TYR A 813 -21.37 9.10 -40.04
N LYS A 814 -22.34 8.76 -39.17
CA LYS A 814 -23.72 9.25 -39.18
C LYS A 814 -23.91 10.52 -38.36
N THR A 815 -22.87 10.97 -37.64
CA THR A 815 -22.92 12.20 -36.83
C THR A 815 -23.30 13.39 -37.70
N PRO A 816 -24.31 14.22 -37.30
CA PRO A 816 -24.70 15.40 -38.04
C PRO A 816 -23.52 16.35 -38.28
N ARG A 817 -23.52 17.06 -39.42
CA ARG A 817 -22.39 17.90 -39.82
C ARG A 817 -22.10 19.02 -38.82
N GLU A 818 -23.15 19.54 -38.20
CA GLU A 818 -23.15 20.58 -37.17
C GLU A 818 -22.46 20.15 -35.87
N ASP A 819 -22.38 18.83 -35.61
CA ASP A 819 -21.75 18.26 -34.41
C ASP A 819 -20.29 17.86 -34.66
N LEU A 820 -19.77 18.10 -35.87
CA LEU A 820 -18.40 17.78 -36.29
C LEU A 820 -17.53 19.05 -36.42
N TYR A 821 -16.30 19.00 -35.90
CA TYR A 821 -15.40 20.16 -35.87
C TYR A 821 -14.74 20.47 -37.23
N ASN A 822 -14.33 19.46 -38.02
CA ASN A 822 -13.79 19.66 -39.38
C ASN A 822 -14.69 19.04 -40.46
N GLY A 823 -14.43 19.42 -41.71
CA GLY A 823 -15.02 18.74 -42.85
C GLY A 823 -14.55 17.29 -42.98
N ILE A 824 -15.44 16.44 -43.47
CA ILE A 824 -15.19 15.03 -43.77
C ILE A 824 -15.30 14.80 -45.27
N ALA A 825 -14.57 13.83 -45.81
CA ALA A 825 -14.62 13.45 -47.21
C ALA A 825 -15.09 12.00 -47.34
N HIS A 826 -16.28 11.79 -47.92
CA HIS A 826 -16.90 10.45 -47.97
C HIS A 826 -16.07 9.41 -48.72
N ASN A 827 -15.25 9.83 -49.69
CA ASN A 827 -14.33 8.95 -50.41
C ASN A 827 -13.20 8.38 -49.52
N MET A 828 -13.03 8.85 -48.28
CA MET A 828 -12.10 8.26 -47.31
C MET A 828 -12.64 6.95 -46.70
N ARG A 829 -13.96 6.72 -46.74
CA ARG A 829 -14.61 5.47 -46.28
C ARG A 829 -14.65 4.41 -47.38
N VAL A 830 -13.49 4.18 -47.99
CA VAL A 830 -13.32 3.19 -49.07
C VAL A 830 -12.21 2.23 -48.65
N PRO A 831 -12.48 0.91 -48.58
CA PRO A 831 -11.46 -0.08 -48.30
C PRO A 831 -10.31 0.00 -49.29
N ARG A 832 -9.08 -0.28 -48.82
CA ARG A 832 -7.91 -0.34 -49.69
C ARG A 832 -8.09 -1.46 -50.73
N PRO A 833 -7.96 -1.18 -52.04
CA PRO A 833 -8.13 -2.20 -53.08
C PRO A 833 -7.23 -3.44 -52.84
N ALA A 834 -7.68 -4.62 -53.27
CA ALA A 834 -6.91 -5.86 -53.15
C ALA A 834 -5.56 -5.80 -53.89
N SER A 835 -5.48 -5.02 -54.98
CA SER A 835 -4.26 -4.79 -55.74
C SER A 835 -3.25 -3.85 -55.07
N ASP A 836 -3.68 -3.10 -54.05
CA ASP A 836 -2.86 -2.10 -53.36
C ASP A 836 -2.28 -2.72 -52.08
N ILE A 837 -1.31 -3.63 -52.24
CA ILE A 837 -0.59 -4.31 -51.16
C ILE A 837 0.55 -3.41 -50.64
N ASN A 838 0.61 -3.22 -49.32
CA ASN A 838 1.57 -2.31 -48.70
C ASN A 838 2.97 -2.94 -48.48
N ILE A 839 3.94 -2.19 -47.93
CA ILE A 839 5.31 -2.71 -47.76
C ILE A 839 5.38 -3.80 -46.70
N VAL A 840 4.63 -3.65 -45.61
CA VAL A 840 4.56 -4.63 -44.51
C VAL A 840 3.95 -5.95 -44.99
N GLU A 841 2.84 -5.88 -45.74
CA GLU A 841 2.19 -7.07 -46.32
C GLU A 841 3.15 -7.84 -47.25
N ARG A 842 3.91 -7.13 -48.10
CA ARG A 842 4.93 -7.75 -48.96
C ARG A 842 6.07 -8.35 -48.14
N TYR A 843 6.55 -7.62 -47.15
CA TYR A 843 7.63 -8.07 -46.28
C TYR A 843 7.27 -9.38 -45.56
N PHE A 844 6.07 -9.48 -44.99
CA PHE A 844 5.63 -10.70 -44.30
C PHE A 844 5.25 -11.85 -45.23
N ALA A 845 4.92 -11.58 -46.50
CA ALA A 845 4.78 -12.64 -47.50
C ALA A 845 6.12 -13.35 -47.77
N GLU A 846 7.24 -12.62 -47.65
CA GLU A 846 8.60 -13.15 -47.83
C GLU A 846 9.24 -13.61 -46.50
N ASN A 847 8.82 -13.03 -45.37
CA ASN A 847 9.39 -13.25 -44.04
C ASN A 847 8.27 -13.55 -43.03
N PRO A 848 7.60 -14.72 -43.11
CA PRO A 848 6.49 -15.05 -42.22
C PRO A 848 6.95 -15.10 -40.75
N VAL A 849 6.21 -14.43 -39.87
CA VAL A 849 6.39 -14.55 -38.41
C VAL A 849 5.66 -15.82 -37.95
N PRO A 850 6.22 -16.63 -37.05
CA PRO A 850 5.50 -17.75 -36.46
C PRO A 850 4.16 -17.28 -35.89
N LEU A 851 3.07 -17.92 -36.32
CA LEU A 851 1.75 -17.69 -35.73
C LEU A 851 1.78 -18.10 -34.26
N LYS A 852 1.12 -17.33 -33.39
CA LYS A 852 0.81 -17.74 -32.02
C LYS A 852 -0.11 -18.95 -32.01
#